data_AF-H8GL81-F1
#
_entry.id   AF-H8GL81-F1
#
_cell.length_a   1.000
_cell.length_b   1.000
_cell.length_c   1.000
_cell.angle_alpha   90.00
_cell.angle_beta   90.00
_cell.angle_gamma   90.00
#
_symmetry.space_group_name_H-M   'P 1'
#
loop_
_entity.id
_entity.type
_entity.pdbx_description
1 polymer ?
#
loop_
_entity_poly.entity_id
_entity_poly.type
_entity_poly.pdbx_seq_one_letter_code
_entity_poly.pdbx_strand_id
1 'polypeptide(L)'
;MNNAEYTLAAPRRPQKIRSRRWRLPRFSRIRTAALILGISQFLLPGLNAVEAAKADKLNGHAVVLDSGKKIIPWTPNPAHGYGEVMARAWDYFLNRVPNDPATGKPAYFSQSYLNPDTQQMANWPHNPAGLYAMLIESALKYYAYSGNLAVMQKVEELAVHQLDNGMTPSDWVWSSVPYASGDAGSLTYRGAAYGDESGRGDGTFYLEPDKVGELGYGWLQLYRFSGNVRYRDAAIHAADVLASKVRTGDSTQSPWPFRVHAQTGQIRENYCAQVVGAIALFDELIRLTLGNTADYRTARQSVWNWTMAFPMQNNVWANYFEDIPIQTDLGNINQLNPMMLARYLMEHPENDANWETHVRGLIDWAEKNFADPQYGANIIREQEEFQHPMGSHTSRYASINAMLYARTGDQVAKEKAYRAFNWATYMARPDGVVIDGPTVNSQWFTDGYGDYIRHFMTGLQAIPEWAPAGETHITGSSSIVKSVSYSAAGVDYVTADAASTEVLRVAFVPSGVSVDGQPLGQRKDLAGPGWTFSQATGVMRIRHDKGTSVKINASTGSGNNGLLGSWNAYSQSKLKVWRLGSRSGANDSTLQFNDDGAFTLTETEPLQTYVYTGHWVLVNGKKLTLELDQAGQSELMRLWTNRLEEVAAEKSLSLDDVNFSGLTFALSRPRIPKNKRVPKTVILKARGWINASANGQEIKRRFAYRNRITFLQG
;
A
#
# COMPACT_ATOMS: atom_id res chain seq x y z
N MET A 1 -14.29 -36.04 -39.03
CA MET A 1 -14.88 -35.78 -40.36
C MET A 1 -16.04 -34.81 -40.17
N ASN A 2 -16.15 -33.83 -41.07
CA ASN A 2 -17.32 -33.14 -41.63
C ASN A 2 -18.69 -33.27 -40.90
N ASN A 3 -19.52 -32.22 -40.75
CA ASN A 3 -19.44 -30.86 -41.31
C ASN A 3 -20.34 -29.84 -40.57
N ALA A 4 -19.89 -28.58 -40.50
CA ALA A 4 -20.52 -27.33 -40.98
C ALA A 4 -22.05 -27.04 -40.83
N GLU A 5 -22.56 -25.80 -40.72
CA GLU A 5 -21.99 -24.44 -40.53
C GLU A 5 -23.12 -23.38 -40.31
N TYR A 6 -22.78 -22.23 -39.70
CA TYR A 6 -23.36 -20.85 -39.87
C TYR A 6 -24.90 -20.60 -39.81
N THR A 7 -25.46 -19.37 -39.74
CA THR A 7 -24.92 -17.98 -39.79
C THR A 7 -25.72 -17.01 -38.87
N LEU A 8 -25.15 -15.84 -38.57
CA LEU A 8 -25.79 -14.71 -37.87
C LEU A 8 -26.63 -13.81 -38.79
N ALA A 9 -27.72 -13.21 -38.27
CA ALA A 9 -28.32 -11.97 -38.82
C ALA A 9 -29.20 -11.20 -37.80
N ALA A 10 -29.17 -9.86 -37.89
CA ALA A 10 -30.06 -8.89 -37.24
C ALA A 10 -30.01 -7.58 -38.06
N PRO A 11 -30.70 -6.46 -37.70
CA PRO A 11 -31.86 -6.26 -36.82
C PRO A 11 -33.04 -5.56 -37.56
N ARG A 12 -34.15 -5.23 -36.87
CA ARG A 12 -34.95 -3.99 -37.13
C ARG A 12 -35.99 -3.67 -36.04
N ARG A 13 -36.35 -2.39 -35.96
CA ARG A 13 -37.38 -1.70 -35.14
C ARG A 13 -38.23 -0.83 -36.10
N PRO A 14 -39.28 -0.10 -35.67
CA PRO A 14 -40.31 -0.36 -34.63
C PRO A 14 -41.74 -0.07 -35.16
N GLN A 15 -42.79 -0.18 -34.32
CA GLN A 15 -43.81 0.88 -34.17
C GLN A 15 -44.74 0.69 -32.95
N LYS A 16 -45.60 1.68 -32.69
CA LYS A 16 -46.54 1.78 -31.55
C LYS A 16 -47.99 1.67 -32.05
N ILE A 17 -48.94 1.29 -31.20
CA ILE A 17 -50.29 1.87 -31.12
C ILE A 17 -50.91 1.60 -29.73
N ARG A 18 -51.90 2.40 -29.32
CA ARG A 18 -52.69 2.25 -28.08
C ARG A 18 -54.18 2.10 -28.45
N SER A 19 -54.96 1.30 -27.71
CA SER A 19 -56.06 1.80 -26.86
C SER A 19 -57.07 0.72 -26.35
N ARG A 20 -57.57 0.96 -25.12
CA ARG A 20 -58.96 0.84 -24.57
C ARG A 20 -59.93 -0.32 -24.99
N ARG A 21 -60.93 -0.77 -24.20
CA ARG A 21 -61.34 -0.74 -22.74
C ARG A 21 -62.75 -1.44 -22.63
N TRP A 22 -63.34 -1.62 -21.42
CA TRP A 22 -64.76 -2.04 -21.10
C TRP A 22 -65.05 -3.56 -21.23
N ARG A 23 -65.95 -4.26 -20.48
CA ARG A 23 -66.78 -4.09 -19.22
C ARG A 23 -67.19 -5.52 -18.71
N LEU A 24 -67.31 -5.86 -17.40
CA LEU A 24 -68.45 -5.75 -16.41
C LEU A 24 -69.83 -6.31 -16.84
N PRO A 25 -70.78 -6.68 -15.92
CA PRO A 25 -70.80 -6.75 -14.43
C PRO A 25 -70.75 -8.24 -13.94
N ARG A 26 -71.35 -8.84 -12.87
CA ARG A 26 -72.41 -8.65 -11.80
C ARG A 26 -71.99 -9.51 -10.56
N PHE A 27 -72.66 -9.68 -9.39
CA PHE A 27 -73.42 -8.89 -8.38
C PHE A 27 -74.23 -9.87 -7.46
N SER A 28 -74.03 -9.88 -6.13
CA SER A 28 -75.15 -9.84 -5.14
C SER A 28 -74.71 -9.57 -3.66
N ARG A 29 -75.38 -8.56 -3.06
CA ARG A 29 -75.97 -8.39 -1.70
C ARG A 29 -75.26 -9.03 -0.46
N ILE A 30 -74.80 -8.34 0.61
CA ILE A 30 -75.16 -7.10 1.38
C ILE A 30 -76.11 -7.32 2.58
N ARG A 31 -75.63 -7.00 3.81
CA ARG A 31 -76.28 -6.37 5.02
C ARG A 31 -75.46 -6.68 6.30
N THR A 32 -75.24 -5.82 7.31
CA THR A 32 -75.31 -4.33 7.44
C THR A 32 -74.46 -3.87 8.64
N ALA A 33 -73.56 -2.89 8.46
CA ALA A 33 -73.13 -1.89 9.46
C ALA A 33 -72.33 -0.79 8.74
N ALA A 34 -72.41 0.47 9.19
CA ALA A 34 -71.80 1.64 8.54
C ALA A 34 -71.25 2.61 9.63
N LEU A 35 -70.46 3.66 9.34
CA LEU A 35 -70.29 4.44 8.11
C LEU A 35 -68.91 5.18 8.10
N ILE A 36 -68.58 5.84 6.98
CA ILE A 36 -67.54 6.90 6.80
C ILE A 36 -66.09 6.42 6.51
N LEU A 37 -65.85 6.19 5.21
CA LEU A 37 -64.72 6.67 4.38
C LEU A 37 -63.25 6.39 4.80
N GLY A 38 -62.50 5.71 3.91
CA GLY A 38 -61.02 5.82 3.89
C GLY A 38 -60.17 4.63 3.44
N ILE A 39 -60.70 3.64 2.71
CA ILE A 39 -59.93 2.40 2.40
C ILE A 39 -58.70 2.66 1.50
N SER A 40 -57.53 2.24 2.00
CA SER A 40 -56.45 1.62 1.21
C SER A 40 -55.53 0.79 2.12
N GLN A 41 -55.96 -0.44 2.45
CA GLN A 41 -55.03 -1.51 2.83
C GLN A 41 -54.15 -1.84 1.61
N PHE A 42 -52.92 -2.33 1.78
CA PHE A 42 -52.67 -3.78 1.90
C PHE A 42 -51.29 -4.08 2.52
N LEU A 43 -51.17 -5.31 3.06
CA LEU A 43 -49.92 -5.98 3.49
C LEU A 43 -49.19 -5.38 4.71
N LEU A 44 -49.71 -5.71 5.90
CA LEU A 44 -48.85 -6.30 6.93
C LEU A 44 -48.74 -7.80 6.64
N PRO A 45 -47.53 -8.36 6.66
CA PRO A 45 -47.24 -9.31 7.72
C PRO A 45 -45.84 -9.09 8.35
N GLY A 46 -45.70 -9.53 9.60
CA GLY A 46 -44.39 -9.65 10.27
C GLY A 46 -43.84 -8.34 10.85
N LEU A 47 -43.90 -8.23 12.18
CA LEU A 47 -42.90 -7.46 12.94
C LEU A 47 -41.59 -8.26 12.92
N ASN A 48 -40.96 -8.36 11.76
CA ASN A 48 -39.54 -8.72 11.72
C ASN A 48 -38.80 -7.56 12.36
N ALA A 49 -38.07 -7.82 13.45
CA ALA A 49 -37.05 -6.89 13.90
C ALA A 49 -36.14 -6.62 12.71
N VAL A 50 -35.88 -5.34 12.40
CA VAL A 50 -34.74 -5.00 11.54
C VAL A 50 -33.51 -5.23 12.39
N GLU A 51 -33.07 -6.49 12.39
CA GLU A 51 -31.77 -6.88 12.88
C GLU A 51 -30.77 -6.02 12.10
N ALA A 52 -30.16 -5.06 12.79
CA ALA A 52 -29.17 -4.18 12.21
C ALA A 52 -27.96 -5.04 11.87
N ALA A 53 -27.93 -5.55 10.64
CA ALA A 53 -26.92 -6.49 10.16
C ALA A 53 -25.55 -5.97 10.58
N LYS A 54 -24.86 -6.75 11.42
CA LYS A 54 -23.49 -6.43 11.85
C LYS A 54 -22.70 -6.17 10.58
N ALA A 55 -22.11 -4.98 10.46
CA ALA A 55 -21.18 -4.73 9.38
C ALA A 55 -20.09 -5.80 9.46
N ASP A 56 -19.88 -6.55 8.37
CA ASP A 56 -18.87 -7.59 8.27
C ASP A 56 -17.54 -7.06 8.78
N LYS A 57 -16.77 -7.91 9.48
CA LYS A 57 -15.47 -7.55 10.02
C LYS A 57 -14.36 -8.37 9.40
N LEU A 58 -13.24 -7.70 9.13
CA LEU A 58 -12.01 -8.28 8.61
C LEU A 58 -10.87 -7.73 9.47
N ASN A 59 -10.19 -8.59 10.24
CA ASN A 59 -9.20 -8.21 11.27
C ASN A 59 -9.72 -7.11 12.23
N GLY A 60 -10.94 -7.28 12.74
CA GLY A 60 -11.58 -6.32 13.66
C GLY A 60 -12.12 -5.03 13.03
N HIS A 61 -11.59 -4.59 11.88
CA HIS A 61 -12.10 -3.45 11.11
C HIS A 61 -13.47 -3.76 10.49
N ALA A 62 -14.32 -2.74 10.32
CA ALA A 62 -15.56 -2.88 9.57
C ALA A 62 -15.28 -2.84 8.05
N VAL A 63 -15.84 -3.77 7.29
CA VAL A 63 -15.65 -3.86 5.82
C VAL A 63 -16.34 -2.68 5.13
N VAL A 64 -15.55 -1.89 4.40
CA VAL A 64 -16.03 -0.73 3.63
C VAL A 64 -16.11 -1.10 2.14
N LEU A 65 -17.30 -0.93 1.57
CA LEU A 65 -17.60 -1.24 0.17
C LEU A 65 -18.02 0.02 -0.60
N ASP A 66 -17.66 0.09 -1.88
CA ASP A 66 -18.12 1.13 -2.80
C ASP A 66 -19.57 0.91 -3.29
N SER A 67 -20.04 1.81 -4.17
CA SER A 67 -21.37 1.74 -4.77
C SER A 67 -21.59 0.51 -5.67
N GLY A 68 -20.52 -0.13 -6.14
CA GLY A 68 -20.53 -1.42 -6.86
C GLY A 68 -20.41 -2.64 -5.94
N LYS A 69 -20.46 -2.45 -4.61
CA LYS A 69 -20.26 -3.49 -3.58
C LYS A 69 -18.87 -4.13 -3.58
N LYS A 70 -17.86 -3.42 -4.09
CA LYS A 70 -16.47 -3.86 -4.07
C LYS A 70 -15.67 -3.19 -2.95
N ILE A 71 -14.68 -3.90 -2.40
CA ILE A 71 -13.87 -3.44 -1.28
C ILE A 71 -13.02 -2.19 -1.59
N ILE A 72 -12.96 -1.30 -0.61
CA ILE A 72 -12.06 -0.15 -0.52
C ILE A 72 -11.31 -0.19 0.84
N PRO A 73 -10.19 0.53 1.02
CA PRO A 73 -9.41 0.49 2.27
C PRO A 73 -10.25 0.88 3.49
N TRP A 74 -9.96 0.27 4.64
CA TRP A 74 -10.60 0.59 5.92
C TRP A 74 -10.17 1.95 6.49
N THR A 75 -9.01 2.44 6.07
CA THR A 75 -8.36 3.67 6.56
C THR A 75 -9.27 4.88 6.36
N PRO A 76 -9.37 5.83 7.33
CA PRO A 76 -10.31 6.96 7.27
C PRO A 76 -10.22 7.81 6.01
N ASN A 77 -9.04 7.88 5.38
CA ASN A 77 -8.82 8.47 4.07
C ASN A 77 -8.32 7.41 3.06
N PRO A 78 -9.23 6.79 2.28
CA PRO A 78 -8.87 5.80 1.26
C PRO A 78 -7.82 6.23 0.22
N ALA A 79 -7.58 7.53 0.04
CA ALA A 79 -6.55 8.05 -0.87
C ALA A 79 -5.14 8.14 -0.26
N HIS A 80 -4.98 7.84 1.04
CA HIS A 80 -3.69 7.77 1.74
C HIS A 80 -3.40 6.38 2.32
N GLY A 81 -4.40 5.48 2.32
CA GLY A 81 -4.41 4.26 3.12
C GLY A 81 -3.22 3.32 2.94
N TYR A 82 -2.63 3.24 1.74
CA TYR A 82 -1.44 2.41 1.50
C TYR A 82 -0.22 2.96 2.24
N GLY A 83 0.11 4.25 2.07
CA GLY A 83 1.22 4.90 2.78
C GLY A 83 1.01 4.92 4.30
N GLU A 84 -0.23 5.17 4.74
CA GLU A 84 -0.63 5.13 6.15
C GLU A 84 -0.39 3.75 6.79
N VAL A 85 -0.75 2.67 6.08
CA VAL A 85 -0.53 1.28 6.53
C VAL A 85 0.95 0.89 6.53
N MET A 86 1.72 1.29 5.51
CA MET A 86 3.17 1.07 5.48
C MET A 86 3.89 1.79 6.64
N ALA A 87 3.48 3.03 6.94
CA ALA A 87 4.04 3.80 8.05
C ALA A 87 3.75 3.16 9.42
N ARG A 88 2.52 2.64 9.63
CA ARG A 88 2.16 1.90 10.85
C ARG A 88 2.97 0.61 10.99
N ALA A 89 3.09 -0.18 9.93
CA ALA A 89 3.85 -1.44 9.94
C ALA A 89 5.33 -1.20 10.30
N TRP A 90 5.96 -0.17 9.72
CA TRP A 90 7.32 0.22 10.08
C TRP A 90 7.46 0.80 11.49
N ASP A 91 6.54 1.63 11.96
CA ASP A 91 6.59 2.14 13.34
C ASP A 91 6.51 1.00 14.37
N TYR A 92 5.61 0.04 14.15
CA TYR A 92 5.55 -1.16 14.99
C TYR A 92 6.85 -1.97 14.92
N PHE A 93 7.36 -2.27 13.72
CA PHE A 93 8.58 -3.07 13.54
C PHE A 93 9.83 -2.42 14.14
N LEU A 94 9.95 -1.09 14.04
CA LEU A 94 11.06 -0.33 14.61
C LEU A 94 10.96 -0.20 16.15
N ASN A 95 9.77 0.15 16.66
CA ASN A 95 9.62 0.76 17.99
C ASN A 95 8.78 -0.05 18.99
N ARG A 96 8.05 -1.09 18.56
CA ARG A 96 7.01 -1.74 19.38
C ARG A 96 7.13 -3.26 19.50
N VAL A 97 7.91 -3.92 18.65
CA VAL A 97 8.15 -5.37 18.75
C VAL A 97 8.73 -5.72 20.13
N PRO A 98 8.10 -6.63 20.89
CA PRO A 98 8.62 -7.04 22.19
C PRO A 98 9.97 -7.77 22.05
N ASN A 99 10.79 -7.66 23.09
CA ASN A 99 11.96 -8.53 23.20
C ASN A 99 11.52 -9.96 23.52
N ASP A 100 12.13 -10.93 22.85
CA ASP A 100 12.03 -12.35 23.19
C ASP A 100 12.71 -12.59 24.56
N PRO A 101 12.01 -13.11 25.57
CA PRO A 101 12.58 -13.40 26.89
C PRO A 101 13.78 -14.36 26.88
N ALA A 102 13.91 -15.21 25.84
CA ALA A 102 15.04 -16.12 25.71
C ALA A 102 16.35 -15.43 25.29
N THR A 103 16.26 -14.31 24.56
CA THR A 103 17.42 -13.67 23.91
C THR A 103 17.68 -12.24 24.39
N GLY A 104 16.68 -11.56 24.94
CA GLY A 104 16.74 -10.14 25.27
C GLY A 104 16.78 -9.21 24.04
N LYS A 105 16.61 -9.75 22.84
CA LYS A 105 16.53 -9.02 21.56
C LYS A 105 15.07 -8.94 21.06
N PRO A 106 14.70 -7.95 20.23
CA PRO A 106 13.39 -7.91 19.57
C PRO A 106 13.09 -9.23 18.84
N ALA A 107 11.84 -9.71 18.93
CA ALA A 107 11.50 -11.08 18.51
C ALA A 107 11.85 -11.46 17.05
N TYR A 108 11.97 -10.51 16.11
CA TYR A 108 12.43 -10.75 14.73
C TYR A 108 13.92 -11.16 14.60
N PHE A 109 14.64 -11.27 15.72
CA PHE A 109 15.95 -11.92 15.81
C PHE A 109 15.89 -13.43 16.14
N SER A 110 14.74 -13.97 16.58
CA SER A 110 14.70 -15.33 17.14
C SER A 110 13.36 -16.08 17.00
N GLN A 111 12.35 -15.47 16.38
CA GLN A 111 11.00 -16.02 16.22
C GLN A 111 10.45 -15.65 14.83
N SER A 112 9.79 -16.59 14.14
CA SER A 112 9.08 -16.26 12.88
C SER A 112 7.78 -15.48 13.10
N TYR A 113 7.07 -15.69 14.21
CA TYR A 113 5.80 -15.02 14.49
C TYR A 113 5.47 -14.83 15.97
N LEU A 114 4.56 -13.88 16.23
CA LEU A 114 3.93 -13.64 17.54
C LEU A 114 2.42 -13.92 17.47
N ASN A 115 1.79 -14.11 18.62
CA ASN A 115 0.34 -13.91 18.74
C ASN A 115 0.03 -12.40 18.62
N PRO A 116 -0.84 -11.95 17.70
CA PRO A 116 -1.07 -10.51 17.46
C PRO A 116 -1.80 -9.80 18.60
N ASP A 117 -2.56 -10.52 19.42
CA ASP A 117 -3.40 -9.95 20.48
C ASP A 117 -2.69 -9.89 21.83
N THR A 118 -1.84 -10.88 22.15
CA THR A 118 -1.11 -10.99 23.41
C THR A 118 0.38 -10.67 23.30
N GLN A 119 0.91 -10.54 22.07
CA GLN A 119 2.33 -10.28 21.78
C GLN A 119 3.28 -11.35 22.34
N GLN A 120 2.77 -12.56 22.58
CA GLN A 120 3.54 -13.72 23.05
C GLN A 120 4.30 -14.39 21.89
N MET A 121 5.51 -14.88 22.20
CA MET A 121 6.36 -15.65 21.29
C MET A 121 5.66 -16.95 20.89
N ALA A 122 5.65 -17.29 19.60
CA ALA A 122 5.03 -18.53 19.13
C ALA A 122 5.89 -19.79 19.35
N ASN A 123 7.20 -19.63 19.58
CA ASN A 123 8.17 -20.72 19.74
C ASN A 123 8.22 -21.66 18.52
N TRP A 124 8.16 -21.07 17.33
CA TRP A 124 8.31 -21.73 16.03
C TRP A 124 9.67 -21.36 15.40
N PRO A 125 10.35 -22.27 14.67
CA PRO A 125 11.59 -21.98 13.94
C PRO A 125 11.61 -20.62 13.24
N HIS A 126 12.73 -19.91 13.36
CA HIS A 126 12.94 -18.62 12.72
C HIS A 126 13.41 -18.82 11.27
N ASN A 127 12.95 -18.01 10.31
CA ASN A 127 13.39 -18.03 8.91
C ASN A 127 14.11 -16.73 8.47
N PRO A 128 15.22 -16.36 9.15
CA PRO A 128 15.86 -15.06 9.03
C PRO A 128 16.35 -14.72 7.63
N ALA A 129 16.84 -15.67 6.82
CA ALA A 129 17.43 -15.32 5.52
C ALA A 129 16.38 -14.76 4.54
N GLY A 130 15.23 -15.44 4.43
CA GLY A 130 14.10 -14.96 3.63
C GLY A 130 13.53 -13.66 4.20
N LEU A 131 13.28 -13.61 5.52
CA LEU A 131 12.79 -12.42 6.20
C LEU A 131 13.69 -11.20 5.95
N TYR A 132 15.00 -11.33 6.10
CA TYR A 132 15.94 -10.21 5.98
C TYR A 132 16.12 -9.80 4.52
N ALA A 133 16.13 -10.72 3.55
CA ALA A 133 16.13 -10.39 2.13
C ALA A 133 14.92 -9.53 1.74
N MET A 134 13.71 -9.92 2.18
CA MET A 134 12.48 -9.17 1.90
C MET A 134 12.41 -7.85 2.67
N LEU A 135 12.84 -7.82 3.93
CA LEU A 135 12.93 -6.58 4.71
C LEU A 135 13.90 -5.58 4.10
N ILE A 136 15.06 -6.01 3.58
CA ILE A 136 16.01 -5.14 2.86
C ILE A 136 15.32 -4.49 1.65
N GLU A 137 14.61 -5.28 0.84
CA GLU A 137 13.88 -4.77 -0.32
C GLU A 137 12.78 -3.76 0.07
N SER A 138 12.01 -4.11 1.11
CA SER A 138 10.97 -3.27 1.72
C SER A 138 11.55 -1.96 2.27
N ALA A 139 12.69 -2.01 2.96
CA ALA A 139 13.36 -0.87 3.56
C ALA A 139 13.92 0.08 2.48
N LEU A 140 14.56 -0.44 1.43
CA LEU A 140 15.10 0.38 0.33
C LEU A 140 14.00 1.15 -0.39
N LYS A 141 12.87 0.47 -0.72
CA LYS A 141 11.73 1.12 -1.37
C LYS A 141 11.01 2.10 -0.43
N TYR A 142 10.82 1.75 0.84
CA TYR A 142 10.16 2.64 1.81
C TYR A 142 11.03 3.83 2.24
N TYR A 143 12.36 3.67 2.28
CA TYR A 143 13.30 4.76 2.53
C TYR A 143 13.26 5.79 1.40
N ALA A 144 13.30 5.34 0.14
CA ALA A 144 13.12 6.22 -1.02
C ALA A 144 11.80 7.01 -0.91
N TYR A 145 10.70 6.35 -0.53
CA TYR A 145 9.38 6.96 -0.40
C TYR A 145 9.22 7.93 0.79
N SER A 146 9.78 7.62 1.96
CA SER A 146 9.52 8.34 3.22
C SER A 146 10.66 9.23 3.70
N GLY A 147 11.90 8.97 3.29
CA GLY A 147 13.10 9.55 3.88
C GLY A 147 13.44 9.05 5.30
N ASN A 148 12.68 8.09 5.87
CA ASN A 148 12.93 7.57 7.20
C ASN A 148 14.15 6.63 7.23
N LEU A 149 15.34 7.17 7.51
CA LEU A 149 16.60 6.41 7.53
C LEU A 149 16.62 5.24 8.54
N ALA A 150 15.76 5.26 9.57
CA ALA A 150 15.72 4.20 10.59
C ALA A 150 15.37 2.82 10.02
N VAL A 151 14.59 2.74 8.92
CA VAL A 151 14.29 1.44 8.29
C VAL A 151 15.54 0.80 7.69
N MET A 152 16.43 1.62 7.11
CA MET A 152 17.71 1.15 6.56
C MET A 152 18.66 0.71 7.67
N GLN A 153 18.80 1.53 8.73
CA GLN A 153 19.62 1.20 9.90
C GLN A 153 19.19 -0.12 10.54
N LYS A 154 17.87 -0.40 10.60
CA LYS A 154 17.33 -1.65 11.12
C LYS A 154 17.68 -2.87 10.25
N VAL A 155 17.55 -2.79 8.93
CA VAL A 155 17.90 -3.92 8.06
C VAL A 155 19.41 -4.14 7.95
N GLU A 156 20.22 -3.10 8.13
CA GLU A 156 21.68 -3.24 8.30
C GLU A 156 22.04 -3.95 9.62
N GLU A 157 21.36 -3.66 10.74
CA GLU A 157 21.54 -4.41 12.00
C GLU A 157 21.26 -5.91 11.81
N LEU A 158 20.16 -6.24 11.12
CA LEU A 158 19.76 -7.64 10.85
C LEU A 158 20.71 -8.35 9.87
N ALA A 159 21.12 -7.66 8.80
CA ALA A 159 22.07 -8.20 7.83
C ALA A 159 23.46 -8.45 8.45
N VAL A 160 23.94 -7.57 9.33
CA VAL A 160 25.17 -7.79 10.11
C VAL A 160 24.99 -8.97 11.08
N HIS A 161 23.84 -9.07 11.75
CA HIS A 161 23.58 -10.18 12.67
C HIS A 161 23.62 -11.55 11.97
N GLN A 162 23.04 -11.69 10.77
CA GLN A 162 23.20 -12.91 9.97
C GLN A 162 24.68 -13.17 9.62
N LEU A 163 25.42 -12.16 9.15
CA LEU A 163 26.84 -12.32 8.79
C LEU A 163 27.73 -12.72 9.98
N ASP A 164 27.35 -12.34 11.19
CA ASP A 164 28.10 -12.64 12.42
C ASP A 164 27.66 -13.96 13.10
N ASN A 165 26.42 -14.43 12.89
CA ASN A 165 25.83 -15.53 13.69
C ASN A 165 25.04 -16.59 12.88
N GLY A 166 24.94 -16.46 11.56
CA GLY A 166 24.05 -17.28 10.72
C GLY A 166 24.68 -17.73 9.40
N MET A 167 26.00 -17.95 9.38
CA MET A 167 26.77 -18.38 8.20
C MET A 167 27.31 -19.80 8.38
N THR A 168 27.40 -20.57 7.30
CA THR A 168 28.04 -21.89 7.31
C THR A 168 29.57 -21.77 7.47
N PRO A 169 30.24 -22.74 8.15
CA PRO A 169 31.69 -22.76 8.25
C PRO A 169 32.41 -22.79 6.89
N SER A 170 33.62 -22.21 6.82
CA SER A 170 34.35 -22.00 5.57
C SER A 170 34.94 -23.26 4.92
N ASP A 171 35.00 -24.37 5.67
CA ASP A 171 35.53 -25.68 5.27
C ASP A 171 34.45 -26.66 4.78
N TRP A 172 33.17 -26.26 4.79
CA TRP A 172 32.03 -27.11 4.45
C TRP A 172 31.73 -27.16 2.95
N VAL A 173 30.99 -28.20 2.49
CA VAL A 173 30.64 -28.36 1.07
C VAL A 173 29.84 -27.15 0.53
N TRP A 174 28.98 -26.57 1.35
CA TRP A 174 28.42 -25.22 1.16
C TRP A 174 29.03 -24.27 2.18
N SER A 175 30.18 -23.68 1.86
CA SER A 175 30.96 -22.83 2.76
C SER A 175 30.51 -21.37 2.76
N SER A 176 30.61 -20.69 3.91
CA SER A 176 30.38 -19.25 4.11
C SER A 176 29.11 -18.66 3.45
N VAL A 177 28.02 -19.43 3.42
CA VAL A 177 26.69 -19.00 2.92
C VAL A 177 25.68 -18.91 4.08
N PRO A 178 24.60 -18.10 3.97
CA PRO A 178 23.64 -17.99 5.05
C PRO A 178 22.85 -19.30 5.26
N TYR A 179 22.61 -19.64 6.52
CA TYR A 179 21.55 -20.57 6.87
C TYR A 179 20.18 -19.90 6.69
N ALA A 180 19.24 -20.65 6.12
CA ALA A 180 17.90 -20.16 5.88
C ALA A 180 17.08 -20.01 7.17
N SER A 181 17.12 -21.04 8.01
CA SER A 181 16.41 -21.13 9.28
C SER A 181 17.31 -21.23 10.53
N GLY A 182 16.69 -21.04 11.70
CA GLY A 182 17.30 -21.20 13.03
C GLY A 182 16.29 -21.70 14.07
N ASP A 183 16.79 -22.32 15.15
CA ASP A 183 15.97 -22.75 16.29
C ASP A 183 15.21 -21.56 16.92
N ALA A 184 13.96 -21.79 17.36
CA ALA A 184 13.17 -20.77 18.05
C ALA A 184 13.87 -20.32 19.35
N GLY A 185 13.93 -19.01 19.58
CA GLY A 185 14.66 -18.43 20.72
C GLY A 185 16.19 -18.43 20.57
N SER A 186 16.73 -18.75 19.38
CA SER A 186 18.17 -18.70 19.10
C SER A 186 18.60 -17.37 18.47
N LEU A 187 19.80 -16.89 18.83
CA LEU A 187 20.55 -15.84 18.13
C LEU A 187 21.68 -16.41 17.27
N THR A 188 21.66 -17.71 16.98
CA THR A 188 22.64 -18.40 16.13
C THR A 188 21.89 -19.33 15.19
N TYR A 189 22.04 -19.10 13.89
CA TYR A 189 21.27 -19.79 12.85
C TYR A 189 22.12 -20.89 12.22
N ARG A 190 21.55 -22.09 12.10
CA ARG A 190 22.27 -23.32 11.72
C ARG A 190 21.34 -24.35 11.09
N GLY A 191 20.25 -23.91 10.44
CA GLY A 191 19.05 -24.72 10.30
C GLY A 191 18.28 -24.80 11.63
N ALA A 192 17.12 -25.45 11.62
CA ALA A 192 16.26 -25.61 12.79
C ALA A 192 16.00 -27.10 13.10
N ALA A 193 16.32 -27.54 14.31
CA ALA A 193 16.26 -28.94 14.72
C ALA A 193 14.83 -29.53 14.71
N TYR A 194 13.81 -28.68 14.77
CA TYR A 194 12.41 -29.08 14.61
C TYR A 194 12.16 -29.85 13.29
N GLY A 195 12.92 -29.55 12.24
CA GLY A 195 12.84 -30.20 10.94
C GLY A 195 13.56 -31.54 10.82
N ASP A 196 14.31 -32.00 11.83
CA ASP A 196 15.02 -33.28 11.73
C ASP A 196 14.11 -34.50 11.90
N GLU A 197 13.12 -34.41 12.80
CA GLU A 197 12.13 -35.48 13.00
C GLU A 197 10.80 -35.22 12.27
N SER A 198 10.39 -33.95 12.13
CA SER A 198 9.06 -33.60 11.59
C SER A 198 9.03 -33.39 10.06
N GLY A 199 10.19 -33.10 9.45
CA GLY A 199 10.28 -32.62 8.07
C GLY A 199 9.72 -31.21 7.83
N ARG A 200 9.20 -30.53 8.87
CA ARG A 200 8.75 -29.13 8.87
C ARG A 200 9.86 -28.24 9.42
N GLY A 201 10.26 -27.20 8.69
CA GLY A 201 11.56 -26.57 8.86
C GLY A 201 12.69 -27.45 8.31
N ASP A 202 13.89 -26.88 8.15
CA ASP A 202 14.91 -27.51 7.30
C ASP A 202 15.61 -28.73 7.90
N GLY A 203 15.69 -28.80 9.23
CA GLY A 203 16.59 -29.69 9.96
C GLY A 203 17.93 -29.03 10.31
N THR A 204 18.66 -29.63 11.26
CA THR A 204 19.95 -29.13 11.71
C THR A 204 20.99 -29.24 10.58
N PHE A 205 21.72 -28.15 10.35
CA PHE A 205 22.72 -27.96 9.30
C PHE A 205 22.20 -28.05 7.86
N TYR A 206 20.89 -28.01 7.63
CA TYR A 206 20.32 -27.85 6.29
C TYR A 206 20.22 -26.37 5.90
N LEU A 207 20.28 -26.09 4.60
CA LEU A 207 20.05 -24.78 4.00
C LEU A 207 19.17 -24.87 2.76
N GLU A 208 18.61 -23.72 2.39
CA GLU A 208 17.82 -23.49 1.19
C GLU A 208 18.61 -22.64 0.18
N PRO A 209 19.04 -23.19 -0.98
CA PRO A 209 19.84 -22.45 -1.96
C PRO A 209 19.14 -21.23 -2.58
N ASP A 210 17.81 -21.21 -2.67
CA ASP A 210 17.07 -20.03 -3.13
C ASP A 210 17.21 -18.86 -2.13
N LYS A 211 17.15 -19.13 -0.82
CA LYS A 211 17.38 -18.13 0.24
C LYS A 211 18.82 -17.61 0.26
N VAL A 212 19.80 -18.43 -0.12
CA VAL A 212 21.19 -17.98 -0.37
C VAL A 212 21.24 -16.95 -1.51
N GLY A 213 20.45 -17.15 -2.57
CA GLY A 213 20.32 -16.20 -3.67
C GLY A 213 19.58 -14.92 -3.27
N GLU A 214 18.44 -15.05 -2.57
CA GLU A 214 17.62 -13.91 -2.14
C GLU A 214 18.38 -13.00 -1.15
N LEU A 215 19.03 -13.55 -0.12
CA LEU A 215 19.81 -12.72 0.81
C LEU A 215 21.15 -12.26 0.21
N GLY A 216 21.78 -13.05 -0.66
CA GLY A 216 22.95 -12.61 -1.42
C GLY A 216 22.66 -11.37 -2.26
N TYR A 217 21.50 -11.33 -2.92
CA TYR A 217 21.02 -10.13 -3.62
C TYR A 217 20.72 -8.98 -2.65
N GLY A 218 20.07 -9.25 -1.51
CA GLY A 218 19.83 -8.27 -0.45
C GLY A 218 21.11 -7.58 0.04
N TRP A 219 22.17 -8.36 0.34
CA TRP A 219 23.48 -7.82 0.70
C TRP A 219 24.10 -6.97 -0.42
N LEU A 220 23.97 -7.37 -1.69
CA LEU A 220 24.47 -6.55 -2.80
C LEU A 220 23.77 -5.18 -2.89
N GLN A 221 22.47 -5.13 -2.58
CA GLN A 221 21.74 -3.86 -2.48
C GLN A 221 22.16 -3.03 -1.26
N LEU A 222 22.40 -3.66 -0.10
CA LEU A 222 22.96 -2.95 1.06
C LEU A 222 24.38 -2.42 0.80
N TYR A 223 25.20 -3.10 -0.01
CA TYR A 223 26.49 -2.56 -0.47
C TYR A 223 26.32 -1.32 -1.35
N ARG A 224 25.39 -1.34 -2.32
CA ARG A 224 25.08 -0.16 -3.15
C ARG A 224 24.61 1.03 -2.31
N PHE A 225 23.81 0.76 -1.27
CA PHE A 225 23.33 1.75 -0.30
C PHE A 225 24.44 2.30 0.62
N SER A 226 25.11 1.45 1.38
CA SER A 226 26.04 1.87 2.46
C SER A 226 27.48 2.06 2.00
N GLY A 227 27.92 1.33 0.96
CA GLY A 227 29.33 1.13 0.62
C GLY A 227 30.06 0.10 1.50
N ASN A 228 29.38 -0.54 2.46
CA ASN A 228 29.99 -1.52 3.37
C ASN A 228 30.40 -2.79 2.61
N VAL A 229 31.72 -3.01 2.50
CA VAL A 229 32.30 -4.12 1.74
C VAL A 229 31.97 -5.50 2.32
N ARG A 230 31.60 -5.62 3.61
CA ARG A 230 31.16 -6.91 4.17
C ARG A 230 29.99 -7.51 3.39
N TYR A 231 29.03 -6.68 2.98
CA TYR A 231 27.88 -7.13 2.20
C TYR A 231 28.28 -7.48 0.75
N ARG A 232 29.19 -6.71 0.14
CA ARG A 232 29.74 -7.02 -1.20
C ARG A 232 30.39 -8.39 -1.22
N ASP A 233 31.25 -8.66 -0.25
CA ASP A 233 32.07 -9.87 -0.22
C ASP A 233 31.22 -11.11 0.10
N ALA A 234 30.21 -10.96 0.96
CA ALA A 234 29.20 -12.00 1.19
C ALA A 234 28.32 -12.27 -0.04
N ALA A 235 27.92 -11.23 -0.78
CA ALA A 235 27.13 -11.38 -2.02
C ALA A 235 27.94 -12.06 -3.15
N ILE A 236 29.22 -11.71 -3.31
CA ILE A 236 30.15 -12.38 -4.23
C ILE A 236 30.32 -13.85 -3.83
N HIS A 237 30.59 -14.13 -2.55
CA HIS A 237 30.76 -15.52 -2.08
C HIS A 237 29.50 -16.37 -2.25
N ALA A 238 28.31 -15.80 -1.97
CA ALA A 238 27.04 -16.47 -2.22
C ALA A 238 26.86 -16.81 -3.72
N ALA A 239 27.24 -15.90 -4.63
CA ALA A 239 27.20 -16.13 -6.06
C ALA A 239 28.24 -17.17 -6.52
N ASP A 240 29.48 -17.13 -6.02
CA ASP A 240 30.53 -18.11 -6.31
C ASP A 240 30.10 -19.53 -5.89
N VAL A 241 29.55 -19.67 -4.68
CA VAL A 241 29.00 -20.95 -4.21
C VAL A 241 27.83 -21.38 -5.10
N LEU A 242 26.82 -20.54 -5.31
CA LEU A 242 25.67 -20.88 -6.16
C LEU A 242 26.10 -21.33 -7.57
N ALA A 243 26.99 -20.58 -8.23
CA ALA A 243 27.52 -20.93 -9.55
C ALA A 243 28.24 -22.30 -9.53
N SER A 244 29.04 -22.58 -8.50
CA SER A 244 29.73 -23.87 -8.33
C SER A 244 28.81 -25.07 -8.08
N LYS A 245 27.55 -24.84 -7.66
CA LYS A 245 26.57 -25.90 -7.33
C LYS A 245 25.46 -26.07 -8.37
N VAL A 246 25.49 -25.37 -9.51
CA VAL A 246 24.49 -25.54 -10.58
C VAL A 246 24.57 -26.95 -11.16
N ARG A 247 23.48 -27.72 -11.01
CA ARG A 247 23.28 -29.01 -11.67
C ARG A 247 22.56 -28.84 -13.01
N THR A 248 22.68 -29.83 -13.88
CA THR A 248 21.70 -30.02 -14.97
C THR A 248 20.35 -30.39 -14.35
N GLY A 249 19.34 -29.54 -14.55
CA GLY A 249 17.98 -29.81 -14.10
C GLY A 249 17.11 -30.48 -15.18
N ASP A 250 16.04 -31.11 -14.74
CA ASP A 250 14.97 -31.71 -15.54
C ASP A 250 13.58 -31.41 -14.91
N SER A 251 12.56 -32.20 -15.21
CA SER A 251 11.19 -32.01 -14.68
C SER A 251 11.03 -32.36 -13.20
N THR A 252 11.97 -33.08 -12.58
CA THR A 252 11.92 -33.51 -11.16
C THR A 252 13.18 -33.15 -10.36
N GLN A 253 14.23 -32.65 -11.03
CA GLN A 253 15.44 -32.07 -10.43
C GLN A 253 15.63 -30.62 -10.87
N SER A 254 15.72 -29.66 -9.94
CA SER A 254 16.07 -28.26 -10.25
C SER A 254 17.58 -28.01 -10.20
N PRO A 255 18.11 -26.93 -10.81
CA PRO A 255 19.54 -26.62 -10.84
C PRO A 255 20.20 -26.62 -9.46
N TRP A 256 19.53 -26.08 -8.44
CA TRP A 256 19.86 -26.30 -7.03
C TRP A 256 18.70 -27.03 -6.35
N PRO A 257 18.94 -27.91 -5.35
CA PRO A 257 17.89 -28.54 -4.55
C PRO A 257 17.08 -27.49 -3.76
N PHE A 258 15.95 -27.89 -3.18
CA PHE A 258 15.25 -27.09 -2.18
C PHE A 258 15.98 -27.14 -0.83
N ARG A 259 16.25 -28.34 -0.32
CA ARG A 259 16.98 -28.53 0.94
C ARG A 259 18.24 -29.38 0.77
N VAL A 260 19.35 -28.91 1.33
CA VAL A 260 20.65 -29.60 1.29
C VAL A 260 21.45 -29.39 2.59
N HIS A 261 22.08 -30.46 3.08
CA HIS A 261 22.93 -30.42 4.27
C HIS A 261 24.23 -29.67 3.94
N ALA A 262 24.50 -28.56 4.63
CA ALA A 262 25.59 -27.66 4.31
C ALA A 262 26.97 -28.32 4.39
N GLN A 263 27.22 -29.11 5.45
CA GLN A 263 28.50 -29.82 5.65
C GLN A 263 28.78 -30.88 4.59
N THR A 264 27.82 -31.77 4.33
CA THR A 264 28.03 -32.99 3.54
C THR A 264 27.62 -32.88 2.08
N GLY A 265 26.81 -31.88 1.73
CA GLY A 265 26.15 -31.78 0.42
C GLY A 265 24.99 -32.76 0.23
N GLN A 266 24.56 -33.49 1.27
CA GLN A 266 23.43 -34.43 1.17
C GLN A 266 22.13 -33.68 0.86
N ILE A 267 21.52 -33.99 -0.28
CA ILE A 267 20.24 -33.42 -0.70
C ILE A 267 19.10 -34.11 0.04
N ARG A 268 18.17 -33.30 0.58
CA ARG A 268 16.93 -33.74 1.24
C ARG A 268 15.75 -33.62 0.28
N GLU A 269 15.63 -32.52 -0.44
CA GLU A 269 14.59 -32.30 -1.46
C GLU A 269 15.19 -31.78 -2.78
N ASN A 270 14.92 -32.48 -3.89
CA ASN A 270 15.65 -32.31 -5.15
C ASN A 270 15.19 -31.14 -6.03
N TYR A 271 14.05 -30.52 -5.73
CA TYR A 271 13.34 -29.59 -6.60
C TYR A 271 12.91 -28.33 -5.86
N CYS A 272 13.26 -27.15 -6.37
CA CYS A 272 12.68 -25.84 -6.02
C CYS A 272 12.44 -25.05 -7.30
N ALA A 273 11.26 -24.45 -7.46
CA ALA A 273 10.98 -23.55 -8.59
C ALA A 273 11.42 -22.10 -8.34
N GLN A 274 11.77 -21.70 -7.10
CA GLN A 274 12.34 -20.37 -6.87
C GLN A 274 13.79 -20.31 -7.36
N VAL A 275 14.03 -19.41 -8.31
CA VAL A 275 15.35 -19.13 -8.88
C VAL A 275 15.62 -17.63 -9.01
N VAL A 276 14.62 -16.77 -8.78
CA VAL A 276 14.66 -15.35 -9.13
C VAL A 276 15.70 -14.58 -8.33
N GLY A 277 15.84 -14.86 -7.03
CA GLY A 277 16.86 -14.23 -6.17
C GLY A 277 18.29 -14.48 -6.67
N ALA A 278 18.62 -15.72 -7.02
CA ALA A 278 19.93 -16.09 -7.56
C ALA A 278 20.18 -15.52 -8.96
N ILE A 279 19.16 -15.48 -9.83
CA ILE A 279 19.25 -14.82 -11.14
C ILE A 279 19.53 -13.32 -10.98
N ALA A 280 18.79 -12.61 -10.12
CA ALA A 280 18.97 -11.18 -9.87
C ALA A 280 20.34 -10.86 -9.23
N LEU A 281 20.85 -11.73 -8.34
CA LEU A 281 22.20 -11.66 -7.82
C LEU A 281 23.26 -11.75 -8.94
N PHE A 282 23.14 -12.75 -9.82
CA PHE A 282 24.06 -12.90 -10.95
C PHE A 282 23.98 -11.71 -11.92
N ASP A 283 22.78 -11.32 -12.36
CA ASP A 283 22.60 -10.22 -13.31
C ASP A 283 23.19 -8.90 -12.80
N GLU A 284 23.00 -8.57 -11.51
CA GLU A 284 23.54 -7.36 -10.90
C GLU A 284 25.07 -7.43 -10.67
N LEU A 285 25.63 -8.58 -10.26
CA LEU A 285 27.08 -8.76 -10.18
C LEU A 285 27.75 -8.67 -11.57
N ILE A 286 27.11 -9.24 -12.59
CA ILE A 286 27.55 -9.14 -14.00
C ILE A 286 27.51 -7.69 -14.47
N ARG A 287 26.43 -6.94 -14.16
CA ARG A 287 26.29 -5.51 -14.49
C ARG A 287 27.34 -4.65 -13.81
N LEU A 288 27.62 -4.90 -12.53
CA LEU A 288 28.62 -4.17 -11.73
C LEU A 288 30.06 -4.62 -12.02
N THR A 289 30.27 -5.70 -12.79
CA THR A 289 31.58 -6.33 -13.04
C THR A 289 32.29 -6.73 -11.73
N LEU A 290 31.54 -7.38 -10.83
CA LEU A 290 32.01 -7.88 -9.54
C LEU A 290 32.03 -9.40 -9.53
N GLY A 291 33.03 -9.99 -8.85
CA GLY A 291 33.17 -11.44 -8.73
C GLY A 291 33.45 -12.17 -10.06
N ASN A 292 33.19 -13.47 -10.08
CA ASN A 292 33.43 -14.33 -11.24
C ASN A 292 32.31 -14.22 -12.31
N THR A 293 32.23 -13.07 -12.97
CA THR A 293 31.18 -12.79 -13.98
C THR A 293 31.18 -13.70 -15.21
N ALA A 294 32.21 -14.54 -15.41
CA ALA A 294 32.20 -15.56 -16.46
C ALA A 294 31.33 -16.76 -16.04
N ASP A 295 31.56 -17.27 -14.84
CA ASP A 295 30.80 -18.41 -14.31
C ASP A 295 29.38 -18.00 -13.91
N TYR A 296 29.17 -16.76 -13.44
CA TYR A 296 27.83 -16.23 -13.17
C TYR A 296 26.97 -16.18 -14.44
N ARG A 297 27.53 -15.80 -15.60
CA ARG A 297 26.80 -15.84 -16.89
C ARG A 297 26.41 -17.27 -17.25
N THR A 298 27.33 -18.21 -17.09
CA THR A 298 27.11 -19.63 -17.37
C THR A 298 26.03 -20.22 -16.47
N ALA A 299 26.10 -19.95 -15.15
CA ALA A 299 25.11 -20.35 -14.16
C ALA A 299 23.73 -19.74 -14.47
N ARG A 300 23.65 -18.42 -14.63
CA ARG A 300 22.41 -17.67 -14.89
C ARG A 300 21.74 -18.11 -16.19
N GLN A 301 22.50 -18.44 -17.24
CA GLN A 301 21.96 -18.97 -18.50
C GLN A 301 21.45 -20.41 -18.35
N SER A 302 22.17 -21.28 -17.64
CA SER A 302 21.74 -22.67 -17.39
C SER A 302 20.42 -22.72 -16.61
N VAL A 303 20.32 -21.91 -15.54
CA VAL A 303 19.12 -21.77 -14.71
C VAL A 303 17.96 -21.16 -15.52
N TRP A 304 18.20 -20.19 -16.41
CA TRP A 304 17.18 -19.67 -17.32
C TRP A 304 16.63 -20.73 -18.25
N ASN A 305 17.52 -21.47 -18.91
CA ASN A 305 17.15 -22.51 -19.87
C ASN A 305 16.29 -23.58 -19.19
N TRP A 306 16.65 -24.00 -17.97
CA TRP A 306 15.82 -24.89 -17.16
C TRP A 306 14.45 -24.28 -16.83
N THR A 307 14.41 -23.03 -16.35
CA THR A 307 13.17 -22.34 -15.96
C THR A 307 12.18 -22.25 -17.12
N MET A 308 12.68 -21.88 -18.30
CA MET A 308 11.87 -21.76 -19.52
C MET A 308 11.48 -23.12 -20.12
N ALA A 309 12.25 -24.18 -19.87
CA ALA A 309 11.99 -25.52 -20.40
C ALA A 309 11.09 -26.40 -19.49
N PHE A 310 11.11 -26.19 -18.18
CA PHE A 310 10.39 -27.03 -17.22
C PHE A 310 9.22 -26.31 -16.53
N PRO A 311 9.38 -25.51 -15.45
CA PRO A 311 8.24 -24.94 -14.73
C PRO A 311 7.36 -24.02 -15.61
N MET A 312 7.95 -23.28 -16.55
CA MET A 312 7.17 -22.50 -17.55
C MET A 312 6.31 -23.34 -18.51
N GLN A 313 6.63 -24.63 -18.69
CA GLN A 313 5.91 -25.54 -19.60
C GLN A 313 4.95 -26.48 -18.86
N ASN A 314 5.37 -27.01 -17.71
CA ASN A 314 4.61 -28.00 -16.94
C ASN A 314 3.85 -27.41 -15.73
N ASN A 315 4.13 -26.16 -15.35
CA ASN A 315 3.58 -25.47 -14.17
C ASN A 315 3.82 -26.17 -12.82
N VAL A 316 4.92 -26.92 -12.69
CA VAL A 316 5.38 -27.47 -11.41
C VAL A 316 6.06 -26.36 -10.61
N TRP A 317 5.25 -25.49 -10.00
CA TRP A 317 5.70 -24.35 -9.20
C TRP A 317 5.99 -24.75 -7.75
N ALA A 318 6.69 -25.88 -7.57
CA ALA A 318 6.85 -26.58 -6.31
C ALA A 318 8.00 -26.09 -5.42
N ASN A 319 7.79 -26.18 -4.11
CA ASN A 319 8.67 -25.80 -3.01
C ASN A 319 9.04 -24.30 -2.97
N TYR A 320 9.22 -23.79 -1.75
CA TYR A 320 9.82 -22.51 -1.36
C TYR A 320 9.59 -22.30 0.15
N PHE A 321 8.42 -22.72 0.62
CA PHE A 321 8.03 -22.68 2.02
C PHE A 321 8.43 -23.98 2.71
N GLU A 322 9.01 -23.82 3.90
CA GLU A 322 9.62 -24.87 4.70
C GLU A 322 8.65 -25.48 5.73
N ASP A 323 7.46 -24.92 5.91
CA ASP A 323 6.55 -25.17 7.04
C ASP A 323 5.80 -26.51 7.00
N ILE A 324 5.66 -27.11 5.81
CA ILE A 324 5.02 -28.43 5.61
C ILE A 324 6.04 -29.59 5.64
N PRO A 325 5.61 -30.85 5.89
CA PRO A 325 6.49 -32.00 5.86
C PRO A 325 7.03 -32.25 4.45
N ILE A 326 8.23 -32.81 4.36
CA ILE A 326 8.92 -33.19 3.10
C ILE A 326 7.98 -33.96 2.16
N GLN A 327 7.83 -33.49 0.92
CA GLN A 327 7.02 -34.12 -0.13
C GLN A 327 7.87 -34.63 -1.30
N THR A 328 7.72 -35.90 -1.65
CA THR A 328 8.52 -36.58 -2.71
C THR A 328 7.89 -36.53 -4.10
N ASP A 329 6.66 -36.05 -4.21
CA ASP A 329 5.84 -35.99 -5.44
C ASP A 329 5.69 -34.57 -6.01
N LEU A 330 6.32 -33.58 -5.37
CA LEU A 330 6.28 -32.15 -5.70
C LEU A 330 4.92 -31.46 -5.42
N GLY A 331 4.11 -32.01 -4.52
CA GLY A 331 2.80 -31.44 -4.11
C GLY A 331 2.86 -30.05 -3.44
N ASN A 332 4.04 -29.55 -3.04
CA ASN A 332 4.24 -28.25 -2.40
C ASN A 332 4.13 -27.06 -3.39
N ILE A 333 3.08 -27.08 -4.20
CA ILE A 333 2.79 -26.11 -5.26
C ILE A 333 2.28 -24.83 -4.62
N ASN A 334 2.87 -23.69 -5.00
CA ASN A 334 2.55 -22.39 -4.43
C ASN A 334 2.51 -21.26 -5.48
N GLN A 335 1.93 -20.12 -5.12
CA GLN A 335 1.85 -18.94 -5.98
C GLN A 335 3.07 -18.01 -5.93
N LEU A 336 3.99 -18.19 -4.97
CA LEU A 336 5.16 -17.32 -4.84
C LEU A 336 6.06 -17.43 -6.07
N ASN A 337 6.42 -18.66 -6.44
CA ASN A 337 7.30 -18.95 -7.57
C ASN A 337 6.87 -18.28 -8.89
N PRO A 338 5.64 -18.49 -9.41
CA PRO A 338 5.20 -17.87 -10.66
C PRO A 338 4.98 -16.36 -10.54
N MET A 339 4.60 -15.83 -9.37
CA MET A 339 4.43 -14.38 -9.18
C MET A 339 5.76 -13.65 -9.10
N MET A 340 6.79 -14.23 -8.48
CA MET A 340 8.14 -13.66 -8.49
C MET A 340 8.80 -13.78 -9.87
N LEU A 341 8.54 -14.84 -10.64
CA LEU A 341 8.98 -14.92 -12.04
C LEU A 341 8.23 -13.93 -12.94
N ALA A 342 6.92 -13.77 -12.78
CA ALA A 342 6.13 -12.76 -13.49
C ALA A 342 6.62 -11.34 -13.18
N ARG A 343 7.01 -11.07 -11.92
CA ARG A 343 7.68 -9.84 -11.55
C ARG A 343 9.00 -9.65 -12.30
N TYR A 344 9.87 -10.67 -12.27
CA TYR A 344 11.18 -10.63 -12.93
C TYR A 344 11.06 -10.39 -14.44
N LEU A 345 10.14 -11.07 -15.12
CA LEU A 345 9.83 -10.85 -16.55
C LEU A 345 9.35 -9.42 -16.84
N MET A 346 8.71 -8.76 -15.89
CA MET A 346 8.34 -7.35 -15.99
C MET A 346 9.42 -6.37 -15.49
N GLU A 347 10.41 -6.80 -14.72
CA GLU A 347 11.58 -5.97 -14.41
C GLU A 347 12.59 -6.03 -15.57
N HIS A 348 12.70 -7.20 -16.23
CA HIS A 348 13.64 -7.52 -17.32
C HIS A 348 12.96 -8.07 -18.60
N PRO A 349 12.08 -7.30 -19.27
CA PRO A 349 11.41 -7.74 -20.50
C PRO A 349 12.36 -7.98 -21.68
N GLU A 350 13.61 -7.53 -21.62
CA GLU A 350 14.68 -7.84 -22.57
C GLU A 350 15.10 -9.32 -22.58
N ASN A 351 14.85 -10.06 -21.49
CA ASN A 351 15.22 -11.47 -21.36
C ASN A 351 14.19 -12.45 -21.97
N ASP A 352 13.03 -11.95 -22.40
CA ASP A 352 11.98 -12.74 -23.05
C ASP A 352 11.09 -11.89 -23.99
N ALA A 353 11.19 -12.14 -25.29
CA ALA A 353 10.37 -11.47 -26.30
C ALA A 353 8.86 -11.72 -26.15
N ASN A 354 8.45 -12.74 -25.39
CA ASN A 354 7.06 -13.08 -25.12
C ASN A 354 6.61 -12.71 -23.68
N TRP A 355 7.36 -11.86 -22.97
CA TRP A 355 7.15 -11.60 -21.54
C TRP A 355 5.70 -11.30 -21.16
N GLU A 356 4.94 -10.53 -21.97
CA GLU A 356 3.54 -10.21 -21.65
C GLU A 356 2.65 -11.46 -21.68
N THR A 357 2.84 -12.33 -22.67
CA THR A 357 2.10 -13.60 -22.80
C THR A 357 2.40 -14.52 -21.62
N HIS A 358 3.68 -14.65 -21.24
CA HIS A 358 4.08 -15.48 -20.11
C HIS A 358 3.62 -14.91 -18.77
N VAL A 359 3.76 -13.60 -18.53
CA VAL A 359 3.25 -12.90 -17.34
C VAL A 359 1.74 -13.08 -17.19
N ARG A 360 0.97 -12.93 -18.28
CA ARG A 360 -0.48 -13.18 -18.25
C ARG A 360 -0.79 -14.65 -17.93
N GLY A 361 -0.09 -15.60 -18.54
CA GLY A 361 -0.24 -17.03 -18.23
C GLY A 361 0.07 -17.39 -16.77
N LEU A 362 1.11 -16.79 -16.19
CA LEU A 362 1.48 -16.96 -14.78
C LEU A 362 0.42 -16.37 -13.84
N ILE A 363 -0.15 -15.21 -14.16
CA ILE A 363 -1.27 -14.59 -13.41
C ILE A 363 -2.52 -15.45 -13.51
N ASP A 364 -2.91 -15.88 -14.72
CA ASP A 364 -4.11 -16.70 -14.93
C ASP A 364 -3.98 -18.08 -14.26
N TRP A 365 -2.77 -18.66 -14.20
CA TRP A 365 -2.49 -19.88 -13.43
C TRP A 365 -2.60 -19.65 -11.92
N ALA A 366 -2.02 -18.58 -11.39
CA ALA A 366 -2.11 -18.27 -9.96
C ALA A 366 -3.57 -17.97 -9.54
N GLU A 367 -4.33 -17.26 -10.38
CA GLU A 367 -5.77 -17.04 -10.15
C GLU A 367 -6.56 -18.35 -10.17
N LYS A 368 -6.30 -19.23 -11.13
CA LYS A 368 -7.00 -20.52 -11.26
C LYS A 368 -6.87 -21.41 -10.03
N ASN A 369 -5.69 -21.45 -9.41
CA ASN A 369 -5.39 -22.40 -8.34
C ASN A 369 -5.46 -21.78 -6.92
N PHE A 370 -5.20 -20.47 -6.76
CA PHE A 370 -5.06 -19.84 -5.44
C PHE A 370 -6.01 -18.67 -5.15
N ALA A 371 -6.79 -18.16 -6.12
CA ALA A 371 -7.72 -17.07 -5.86
C ALA A 371 -9.05 -17.53 -5.23
N ASP A 372 -9.49 -16.81 -4.21
CA ASP A 372 -10.73 -17.07 -3.46
C ASP A 372 -11.59 -15.78 -3.41
N PRO A 373 -12.36 -15.45 -4.48
CA PRO A 373 -12.83 -14.07 -4.69
C PRO A 373 -13.76 -13.51 -3.59
N GLN A 374 -13.25 -12.53 -2.82
CA GLN A 374 -13.96 -11.92 -1.70
C GLN A 374 -14.16 -10.41 -1.92
N TYR A 375 -15.39 -9.90 -1.73
CA TYR A 375 -15.76 -8.49 -1.89
C TYR A 375 -15.26 -7.83 -3.21
N GLY A 376 -15.16 -8.61 -4.29
CA GLY A 376 -14.68 -8.15 -5.60
C GLY A 376 -13.17 -8.01 -5.74
N ALA A 377 -12.39 -8.47 -4.76
CA ALA A 377 -10.97 -8.74 -4.86
C ALA A 377 -10.71 -10.23 -5.13
N ASN A 378 -9.69 -10.54 -5.92
CA ASN A 378 -9.08 -11.87 -5.89
C ASN A 378 -8.09 -11.87 -4.73
N ILE A 379 -8.44 -12.55 -3.64
CA ILE A 379 -7.55 -12.74 -2.48
C ILE A 379 -6.89 -14.11 -2.59
N ILE A 380 -5.65 -14.21 -2.17
CA ILE A 380 -4.72 -15.23 -2.66
C ILE A 380 -4.24 -16.14 -1.52
N ARG A 381 -4.44 -17.45 -1.71
CA ARG A 381 -3.99 -18.53 -0.83
C ARG A 381 -2.49 -18.82 -0.99
N GLU A 382 -1.87 -19.47 -0.02
CA GLU A 382 -0.42 -19.72 0.00
C GLU A 382 0.03 -20.83 -0.95
N GLN A 383 -0.37 -22.07 -0.62
CA GLN A 383 0.12 -23.31 -1.21
C GLN A 383 -0.96 -24.40 -1.11
N GLU A 384 -0.84 -25.49 -1.88
CA GLU A 384 -1.90 -26.50 -1.99
C GLU A 384 -2.24 -27.18 -0.65
N GLU A 385 -1.26 -27.35 0.24
CA GLU A 385 -1.42 -27.89 1.61
C GLU A 385 -1.88 -26.85 2.65
N PHE A 386 -1.76 -25.54 2.36
CA PHE A 386 -2.12 -24.45 3.28
C PHE A 386 -3.00 -23.41 2.58
N GLN A 387 -4.27 -23.77 2.38
CA GLN A 387 -5.21 -23.04 1.53
C GLN A 387 -5.85 -21.80 2.18
N HIS A 388 -5.08 -21.04 2.98
CA HIS A 388 -5.54 -19.85 3.68
C HIS A 388 -5.19 -18.56 2.89
N PRO A 389 -6.15 -17.65 2.62
CA PRO A 389 -5.86 -16.37 1.98
C PRO A 389 -5.03 -15.43 2.87
N MET A 390 -3.90 -14.95 2.36
CA MET A 390 -2.91 -14.14 3.11
C MET A 390 -2.80 -12.70 2.57
N GLY A 391 -2.46 -11.75 3.46
CA GLY A 391 -2.22 -10.34 3.15
C GLY A 391 -1.01 -10.12 2.24
N SER A 392 0.11 -10.74 2.59
CA SER A 392 1.36 -10.73 1.80
C SER A 392 1.13 -11.18 0.37
N HIS A 393 0.57 -12.38 0.17
CA HIS A 393 0.35 -12.99 -1.14
C HIS A 393 -0.68 -12.24 -1.97
N THR A 394 -1.75 -11.74 -1.33
CA THR A 394 -2.74 -10.89 -2.01
C THR A 394 -2.11 -9.58 -2.46
N SER A 395 -1.22 -8.98 -1.65
CA SER A 395 -0.46 -7.78 -2.03
C SER A 395 0.56 -8.07 -3.15
N ARG A 396 1.20 -9.24 -3.15
CA ARG A 396 2.10 -9.73 -4.21
C ARG A 396 1.38 -9.79 -5.55
N TYR A 397 0.29 -10.54 -5.63
CA TYR A 397 -0.58 -10.60 -6.80
C TYR A 397 -1.07 -9.21 -7.25
N ALA A 398 -1.37 -8.32 -6.30
CA ALA A 398 -1.75 -6.95 -6.59
C ALA A 398 -0.61 -6.13 -7.22
N SER A 399 0.64 -6.31 -6.77
CA SER A 399 1.81 -5.64 -7.33
C SER A 399 2.11 -6.12 -8.76
N ILE A 400 1.98 -7.42 -9.03
CA ILE A 400 2.12 -7.99 -10.38
C ILE A 400 1.07 -7.38 -11.33
N ASN A 401 -0.20 -7.33 -10.91
CA ASN A 401 -1.27 -6.73 -11.71
C ASN A 401 -1.07 -5.21 -11.91
N ALA A 402 -0.53 -4.49 -10.93
CA ALA A 402 -0.21 -3.08 -11.04
C ALA A 402 0.93 -2.83 -12.04
N MET A 403 1.97 -3.66 -12.02
CA MET A 403 3.10 -3.61 -12.97
C MET A 403 2.64 -3.95 -14.40
N LEU A 404 1.76 -4.95 -14.57
CA LEU A 404 1.18 -5.30 -15.87
C LEU A 404 0.39 -4.11 -16.43
N TYR A 405 -0.45 -3.46 -15.64
CA TYR A 405 -1.12 -2.21 -16.04
C TYR A 405 -0.10 -1.12 -16.42
N ALA A 406 0.96 -0.91 -15.62
CA ALA A 406 1.93 0.15 -15.85
C ALA A 406 2.71 -0.03 -17.18
N ARG A 407 2.87 -1.27 -17.66
CA ARG A 407 3.50 -1.58 -18.95
C ARG A 407 2.54 -1.61 -20.14
N THR A 408 1.29 -2.04 -19.95
CA THR A 408 0.35 -2.35 -21.05
C THR A 408 -0.84 -1.39 -21.17
N GLY A 409 -1.16 -0.63 -20.11
CA GLY A 409 -2.38 0.16 -20.00
C GLY A 409 -3.64 -0.64 -19.61
N ASP A 410 -3.51 -1.93 -19.29
CA ASP A 410 -4.63 -2.83 -18.96
C ASP A 410 -5.45 -2.38 -17.73
N GLN A 411 -6.68 -1.93 -17.98
CA GLN A 411 -7.59 -1.45 -16.93
C GLN A 411 -8.18 -2.58 -16.06
N VAL A 412 -8.21 -3.82 -16.56
CA VAL A 412 -8.67 -4.99 -15.79
C VAL A 412 -7.59 -5.37 -14.78
N ALA A 413 -6.33 -5.40 -15.19
CA ALA A 413 -5.19 -5.56 -14.28
C ALA A 413 -5.17 -4.43 -13.22
N LYS A 414 -5.43 -3.18 -13.61
CA LYS A 414 -5.53 -2.06 -12.65
C LYS A 414 -6.62 -2.25 -11.59
N GLU A 415 -7.82 -2.71 -11.98
CA GLU A 415 -8.91 -2.99 -11.04
C GLU A 415 -8.60 -4.22 -10.17
N LYS A 416 -8.04 -5.31 -10.74
CA LYS A 416 -7.57 -6.49 -9.99
C LYS A 416 -6.60 -6.07 -8.88
N ALA A 417 -5.56 -5.30 -9.24
CA ALA A 417 -4.59 -4.75 -8.31
C ALA A 417 -5.22 -3.86 -7.24
N TYR A 418 -6.11 -2.93 -7.63
CA TYR A 418 -6.76 -2.02 -6.70
C TYR A 418 -7.53 -2.78 -5.61
N ARG A 419 -8.34 -3.78 -6.00
CA ARG A 419 -9.15 -4.54 -5.03
C ARG A 419 -8.32 -5.46 -4.15
N ALA A 420 -7.30 -6.10 -4.69
CA ALA A 420 -6.39 -6.94 -3.92
C ALA A 420 -5.58 -6.12 -2.89
N PHE A 421 -5.00 -4.97 -3.27
CA PHE A 421 -4.36 -4.07 -2.29
C PHE A 421 -5.35 -3.53 -1.26
N ASN A 422 -6.56 -3.12 -1.68
CA ASN A 422 -7.60 -2.65 -0.76
C ASN A 422 -7.93 -3.70 0.31
N TRP A 423 -8.09 -4.97 -0.05
CA TRP A 423 -8.29 -6.06 0.90
C TRP A 423 -7.07 -6.26 1.80
N ALA A 424 -5.87 -6.31 1.21
CA ALA A 424 -4.64 -6.51 1.97
C ALA A 424 -4.44 -5.46 3.07
N THR A 425 -4.87 -4.20 2.88
CA THR A 425 -4.78 -3.15 3.93
C THR A 425 -5.42 -3.56 5.26
N TYR A 426 -6.47 -4.40 5.24
CA TYR A 426 -7.17 -4.82 6.45
C TYR A 426 -6.31 -5.73 7.34
N MET A 427 -5.25 -6.36 6.82
CA MET A 427 -4.35 -7.16 7.66
C MET A 427 -3.51 -6.31 8.63
N ALA A 428 -3.35 -5.01 8.35
CA ALA A 428 -2.72 -4.07 9.27
C ALA A 428 -3.74 -3.46 10.27
N ARG A 429 -3.39 -3.47 11.55
CA ARG A 429 -4.15 -2.89 12.66
C ARG A 429 -3.73 -1.43 12.94
N PRO A 430 -4.52 -0.63 13.69
CA PRO A 430 -4.23 0.80 13.92
C PRO A 430 -2.95 1.08 14.74
N ASP A 431 -2.46 0.09 15.47
CA ASP A 431 -1.23 0.08 16.27
C ASP A 431 0.03 -0.37 15.50
N GLY A 432 -0.14 -0.83 14.26
CA GLY A 432 0.92 -1.31 13.38
C GLY A 432 1.16 -2.82 13.37
N VAL A 433 0.42 -3.58 14.17
CA VAL A 433 0.43 -5.05 14.07
C VAL A 433 -0.17 -5.46 12.72
N VAL A 434 0.60 -6.19 11.90
CA VAL A 434 0.13 -6.80 10.65
C VAL A 434 0.03 -8.32 10.83
N ILE A 435 -1.12 -8.90 10.49
CA ILE A 435 -1.35 -10.35 10.52
C ILE A 435 -1.10 -11.01 9.15
N ASP A 436 -0.83 -12.31 9.17
CA ASP A 436 -0.69 -13.19 8.01
C ASP A 436 -1.94 -13.20 7.11
N GLY A 437 -3.10 -13.48 7.68
CA GLY A 437 -4.41 -13.57 7.04
C GLY A 437 -5.54 -13.64 8.08
N PRO A 438 -6.80 -13.36 7.71
CA PRO A 438 -7.88 -13.16 8.68
C PRO A 438 -8.36 -14.45 9.36
N THR A 439 -7.96 -15.61 8.85
CA THR A 439 -8.36 -16.94 9.35
C THR A 439 -7.30 -17.58 10.24
N VAL A 440 -6.01 -17.37 9.92
CA VAL A 440 -4.87 -17.89 10.69
C VAL A 440 -4.57 -16.93 11.84
N ASN A 441 -4.54 -15.61 11.56
CA ASN A 441 -4.40 -14.54 12.53
C ASN A 441 -3.13 -14.69 13.42
N SER A 442 -2.00 -15.00 12.78
CA SER A 442 -0.66 -14.91 13.38
C SER A 442 0.00 -13.60 12.96
N GLN A 443 0.87 -13.05 13.79
CA GLN A 443 1.72 -11.92 13.42
C GLN A 443 3.06 -12.44 12.88
N TRP A 444 3.04 -13.03 11.67
CA TRP A 444 4.25 -13.55 11.02
C TRP A 444 5.12 -12.42 10.50
N PHE A 445 6.43 -12.44 10.76
CA PHE A 445 7.29 -11.31 10.43
C PHE A 445 7.52 -11.17 8.92
N THR A 446 7.64 -12.30 8.21
CA THR A 446 7.74 -12.35 6.74
C THR A 446 6.44 -11.84 6.11
N ASP A 447 5.27 -12.37 6.50
CA ASP A 447 4.00 -12.04 5.84
C ASP A 447 3.31 -10.77 6.34
N GLY A 448 3.68 -10.26 7.52
CA GLY A 448 3.21 -8.98 8.04
C GLY A 448 4.08 -7.79 7.60
N TYR A 449 5.39 -7.98 7.39
CA TYR A 449 6.34 -6.86 7.20
C TYR A 449 7.30 -7.11 6.03
N GLY A 450 8.00 -8.25 6.02
CA GLY A 450 9.01 -8.57 5.00
C GLY A 450 8.46 -8.53 3.58
N ASP A 451 7.55 -9.44 3.25
CA ASP A 451 6.93 -9.57 1.93
C ASP A 451 5.85 -8.51 1.68
N TYR A 452 5.00 -8.26 2.68
CA TYR A 452 3.86 -7.34 2.60
C TYR A 452 4.27 -5.94 2.12
N ILE A 453 5.30 -5.36 2.74
CA ILE A 453 5.67 -3.96 2.50
C ILE A 453 6.21 -3.76 1.08
N ARG A 454 7.12 -4.63 0.60
CA ARG A 454 7.74 -4.52 -0.73
C ARG A 454 6.72 -4.51 -1.86
N HIS A 455 5.60 -5.23 -1.72
CA HIS A 455 4.57 -5.30 -2.75
C HIS A 455 3.70 -4.06 -2.80
N PHE A 456 3.28 -3.51 -1.66
CA PHE A 456 2.62 -2.20 -1.61
C PHE A 456 3.51 -1.10 -2.21
N MET A 457 4.79 -1.09 -1.85
CA MET A 457 5.74 -0.13 -2.42
C MET A 457 5.92 -0.30 -3.93
N THR A 458 5.93 -1.54 -4.43
CA THR A 458 6.00 -1.84 -5.88
C THR A 458 4.69 -1.46 -6.60
N GLY A 459 3.54 -1.57 -5.93
CA GLY A 459 2.26 -1.03 -6.41
C GLY A 459 2.27 0.49 -6.54
N LEU A 460 2.85 1.21 -5.58
CA LEU A 460 3.04 2.67 -5.63
C LEU A 460 4.04 3.10 -6.71
N GLN A 461 5.09 2.30 -6.97
CA GLN A 461 6.00 2.51 -8.10
C GLN A 461 5.27 2.40 -9.45
N ALA A 462 4.45 1.36 -9.60
CA ALA A 462 3.70 1.09 -10.83
C ALA A 462 2.56 2.12 -11.06
N ILE A 463 1.88 2.54 -9.99
CA ILE A 463 0.74 3.47 -10.04
C ILE A 463 0.94 4.61 -9.01
N PRO A 464 1.77 5.62 -9.32
CA PRO A 464 2.10 6.70 -8.40
C PRO A 464 0.90 7.55 -7.98
N GLU A 465 -0.21 7.48 -8.73
CA GLU A 465 -1.46 8.15 -8.35
C GLU A 465 -2.12 7.60 -7.08
N TRP A 466 -1.68 6.42 -6.59
CA TRP A 466 -2.11 5.83 -5.32
C TRP A 466 -1.29 6.31 -4.11
N ALA A 467 -0.19 7.02 -4.30
CA ALA A 467 0.42 7.80 -3.23
C ALA A 467 -0.42 9.08 -2.98
N PRO A 468 -0.40 9.70 -1.79
CA PRO A 468 -1.24 10.86 -1.48
C PRO A 468 -1.07 12.04 -2.45
N ALA A 469 -2.11 12.88 -2.60
CA ALA A 469 -2.10 14.01 -3.54
C ALA A 469 -1.47 15.30 -2.98
N GLY A 470 -1.38 15.42 -1.64
CA GLY A 470 -0.80 16.57 -0.94
C GLY A 470 0.62 16.31 -0.40
N GLU A 471 1.18 15.12 -0.64
CA GLU A 471 2.48 14.70 -0.12
C GLU A 471 3.47 14.50 -1.28
N THR A 472 4.77 14.41 -0.99
CA THR A 472 5.82 14.28 -2.01
C THR A 472 6.71 13.08 -1.70
N HIS A 473 6.84 12.17 -2.68
CA HIS A 473 7.59 10.93 -2.55
C HIS A 473 8.19 10.49 -3.89
N ILE A 474 9.40 9.93 -3.86
CA ILE A 474 9.90 8.99 -4.87
C ILE A 474 9.11 7.69 -4.66
N THR A 475 8.22 7.35 -5.59
CA THR A 475 7.48 6.08 -5.52
C THR A 475 8.27 4.92 -6.13
N GLY A 476 9.33 5.19 -6.91
CA GLY A 476 10.36 4.21 -7.24
C GLY A 476 11.52 4.76 -8.08
N SER A 477 12.58 3.98 -8.21
CA SER A 477 13.78 4.25 -9.00
C SER A 477 14.29 2.96 -9.64
N SER A 478 15.09 3.08 -10.72
CA SER A 478 15.91 1.97 -11.25
C SER A 478 17.27 1.81 -10.55
N SER A 479 17.64 2.72 -9.65
CA SER A 479 18.85 2.67 -8.84
C SER A 479 18.51 2.69 -7.35
N ILE A 480 19.49 2.38 -6.50
CA ILE A 480 19.34 2.53 -5.05
C ILE A 480 19.43 4.01 -4.68
N VAL A 481 18.39 4.53 -4.04
CA VAL A 481 18.38 5.88 -3.44
C VAL A 481 19.18 5.82 -2.14
N LYS A 482 20.40 6.37 -2.18
CA LYS A 482 21.36 6.38 -1.06
C LYS A 482 21.00 7.43 0.00
N SER A 483 20.45 8.55 -0.44
CA SER A 483 19.89 9.58 0.43
C SER A 483 18.73 10.28 -0.26
N VAL A 484 17.74 10.72 0.52
CA VAL A 484 16.66 11.59 0.06
C VAL A 484 16.25 12.54 1.19
N SER A 485 15.92 13.78 0.85
CA SER A 485 15.27 14.74 1.74
C SER A 485 14.10 15.44 1.05
N TYR A 486 13.02 15.63 1.80
CA TYR A 486 11.76 16.22 1.35
C TYR A 486 11.53 17.56 2.04
N SER A 487 11.11 18.57 1.27
CA SER A 487 10.85 19.92 1.80
C SER A 487 9.83 20.69 0.95
N ALA A 488 9.30 21.79 1.49
CA ALA A 488 8.48 22.73 0.72
C ALA A 488 9.27 23.40 -0.44
N ALA A 489 10.60 23.40 -0.40
CA ALA A 489 11.46 23.90 -1.47
C ALA A 489 11.68 22.87 -2.61
N GLY A 490 11.34 21.59 -2.39
CA GLY A 490 11.52 20.51 -3.35
C GLY A 490 12.10 19.23 -2.73
N VAL A 491 12.79 18.45 -3.57
CA VAL A 491 13.41 17.16 -3.20
C VAL A 491 14.87 17.16 -3.62
N ASP A 492 15.76 16.76 -2.71
CA ASP A 492 17.17 16.49 -3.00
C ASP A 492 17.44 15.01 -2.71
N TYR A 493 18.01 14.27 -3.67
CA TYR A 493 18.33 12.84 -3.52
C TYR A 493 19.61 12.42 -4.24
N VAL A 494 20.18 11.28 -3.84
CA VAL A 494 21.38 10.69 -4.43
C VAL A 494 21.14 9.25 -4.84
N THR A 495 21.43 8.90 -6.09
CA THR A 495 21.39 7.52 -6.60
C THR A 495 22.73 6.79 -6.42
N ALA A 496 22.73 5.45 -6.48
CA ALA A 496 23.94 4.65 -6.50
C ALA A 496 24.60 4.58 -7.89
N ASP A 497 23.79 4.65 -8.96
CA ASP A 497 24.23 4.63 -10.35
C ASP A 497 24.14 6.02 -10.96
N ALA A 498 25.13 6.36 -11.78
CA ALA A 498 25.13 7.60 -12.55
C ALA A 498 24.06 7.65 -13.66
N ALA A 499 23.51 6.50 -14.05
CA ALA A 499 22.40 6.38 -14.98
C ALA A 499 21.20 5.76 -14.26
N SER A 500 20.08 6.49 -14.19
CA SER A 500 18.86 6.05 -13.50
C SER A 500 17.60 6.73 -14.04
N THR A 501 16.45 6.19 -13.67
CA THR A 501 15.11 6.73 -13.91
C THR A 501 14.28 6.65 -12.65
N GLU A 502 13.76 7.79 -12.19
CA GLU A 502 12.89 7.91 -11.01
C GLU A 502 11.46 8.24 -11.40
N VAL A 503 10.55 7.76 -10.56
CA VAL A 503 9.12 8.05 -10.60
C VAL A 503 8.74 8.68 -9.26
N LEU A 504 8.13 9.86 -9.30
CA LEU A 504 7.71 10.60 -8.11
C LEU A 504 6.24 10.99 -8.20
N ARG A 505 5.59 11.05 -7.04
CA ARG A 505 4.37 11.83 -6.78
C ARG A 505 4.82 13.10 -6.07
N VAL A 506 4.49 14.27 -6.61
CA VAL A 506 4.90 15.57 -6.04
C VAL A 506 3.67 16.45 -5.74
N ALA A 507 3.69 17.13 -4.60
CA ALA A 507 2.64 18.05 -4.16
C ALA A 507 2.72 19.44 -4.81
N PHE A 508 3.77 19.70 -5.60
CA PHE A 508 4.09 21.00 -6.18
C PHE A 508 4.27 20.92 -7.70
N VAL A 509 4.24 22.07 -8.38
CA VAL A 509 4.73 22.18 -9.76
C VAL A 509 6.25 22.37 -9.72
N PRO A 510 7.07 21.51 -10.35
CA PRO A 510 8.52 21.71 -10.38
C PRO A 510 8.90 22.92 -11.24
N SER A 511 9.89 23.71 -10.80
CA SER A 511 10.47 24.83 -11.58
C SER A 511 11.71 24.44 -12.38
N GLY A 512 12.43 23.42 -11.92
CA GLY A 512 13.61 22.91 -12.61
C GLY A 512 14.25 21.74 -11.86
N VAL A 513 14.87 20.84 -12.61
CA VAL A 513 15.68 19.73 -12.09
C VAL A 513 17.14 20.00 -12.44
N SER A 514 18.06 19.60 -11.58
CA SER A 514 19.49 19.48 -11.91
C SER A 514 20.06 18.15 -11.42
N VAL A 515 21.13 17.71 -12.06
CA VAL A 515 21.91 16.51 -11.68
C VAL A 515 23.37 16.92 -11.62
N ASP A 516 24.02 16.66 -10.48
CA ASP A 516 25.37 17.16 -10.14
C ASP A 516 25.50 18.69 -10.40
N GLY A 517 24.43 19.42 -10.07
CA GLY A 517 24.31 20.87 -10.30
C GLY A 517 24.00 21.29 -11.74
N GLN A 518 24.10 20.40 -12.74
CA GLN A 518 23.82 20.72 -14.14
C GLN A 518 22.32 20.67 -14.44
N PRO A 519 21.72 21.71 -15.09
CA PRO A 519 20.29 21.73 -15.39
C PRO A 519 19.84 20.58 -16.30
N LEU A 520 18.78 19.87 -15.89
CA LEU A 520 18.15 18.80 -16.64
C LEU A 520 16.86 19.31 -17.30
N GLY A 521 16.73 19.13 -18.61
CA GLY A 521 15.64 19.72 -19.40
C GLY A 521 14.29 19.00 -19.25
N GLN A 522 13.20 19.77 -19.23
CA GLN A 522 11.84 19.21 -19.31
C GLN A 522 11.55 18.69 -20.73
N ARG A 523 10.84 17.57 -20.83
CA ARG A 523 10.53 16.84 -22.06
C ARG A 523 9.06 16.42 -22.12
N LYS A 524 8.66 15.86 -23.28
CA LYS A 524 7.39 15.15 -23.47
C LYS A 524 7.46 13.68 -23.02
N ASP A 525 8.66 13.12 -23.04
CA ASP A 525 9.00 11.70 -22.86
C ASP A 525 10.39 11.54 -22.23
N LEU A 526 10.75 10.31 -21.83
CA LEU A 526 12.08 9.96 -21.33
C LEU A 526 12.90 9.12 -22.33
N ALA A 527 12.71 9.32 -23.65
CA ALA A 527 13.49 8.62 -24.67
C ALA A 527 15.00 8.93 -24.59
N GLY A 528 15.36 10.05 -23.97
CA GLY A 528 16.71 10.38 -23.50
C GLY A 528 16.65 11.21 -22.22
N PRO A 529 17.81 11.61 -21.65
CA PRO A 529 17.89 12.40 -20.42
C PRO A 529 16.98 13.62 -20.41
N GLY A 530 16.31 13.84 -19.28
CA GLY A 530 15.34 14.90 -19.05
C GLY A 530 14.31 14.52 -17.98
N TRP A 531 13.24 15.30 -17.86
CA TRP A 531 12.13 15.00 -16.96
C TRP A 531 10.77 15.34 -17.54
N THR A 532 9.73 14.68 -17.04
CA THR A 532 8.32 14.88 -17.43
C THR A 532 7.49 15.16 -16.17
N PHE A 533 6.39 15.91 -16.31
CA PHE A 533 5.49 16.23 -15.19
C PHE A 533 4.03 16.34 -15.67
N SER A 534 3.12 15.68 -14.95
CA SER A 534 1.68 15.74 -15.15
C SER A 534 1.02 16.55 -14.03
N GLN A 535 0.65 17.81 -14.31
CA GLN A 535 -0.07 18.63 -13.33
C GLN A 535 -1.44 18.04 -12.94
N ALA A 536 -2.06 17.23 -13.81
CA ALA A 536 -3.35 16.59 -13.54
C ALA A 536 -3.26 15.44 -12.53
N THR A 537 -2.07 14.83 -12.36
CA THR A 537 -1.86 13.68 -11.47
C THR A 537 -0.72 13.88 -10.47
N GLY A 538 -0.03 15.01 -10.46
CA GLY A 538 1.17 15.24 -9.63
C GLY A 538 2.32 14.28 -9.94
N VAL A 539 2.24 13.47 -11.01
CA VAL A 539 3.26 12.47 -11.32
C VAL A 539 4.38 13.11 -12.12
N MET A 540 5.59 12.96 -11.61
CA MET A 540 6.83 13.38 -12.22
C MET A 540 7.67 12.14 -12.55
N ARG A 541 8.40 12.16 -13.66
CA ARG A 541 9.40 11.13 -13.96
C ARG A 541 10.68 11.79 -14.45
N ILE A 542 11.82 11.33 -13.96
CA ILE A 542 13.16 11.85 -14.25
C ILE A 542 13.96 10.73 -14.89
N ARG A 543 14.80 11.05 -15.88
CA ARG A 543 15.88 10.18 -16.37
C ARG A 543 17.17 10.97 -16.47
N HIS A 544 18.24 10.42 -15.92
CA HIS A 544 19.60 10.88 -16.13
C HIS A 544 20.48 9.71 -16.58
N ASP A 545 21.40 9.98 -17.50
CA ASP A 545 22.37 8.98 -17.99
C ASP A 545 23.79 9.25 -17.43
N LYS A 546 23.96 10.33 -16.65
CA LYS A 546 25.18 10.73 -15.93
C LYS A 546 24.83 11.49 -14.65
N GLY A 547 25.73 11.41 -13.67
CA GLY A 547 25.63 12.08 -12.36
C GLY A 547 24.67 11.39 -11.39
N THR A 548 24.78 11.67 -10.09
CA THR A 548 24.02 10.96 -9.04
C THR A 548 23.25 11.87 -8.09
N SER A 549 23.67 13.12 -7.92
CA SER A 549 23.04 14.08 -7.01
C SER A 549 21.93 14.85 -7.73
N VAL A 550 20.69 14.39 -7.61
CA VAL A 550 19.52 15.01 -8.25
C VAL A 550 18.85 16.01 -7.30
N LYS A 551 18.60 17.22 -7.80
CA LYS A 551 17.80 18.25 -7.12
C LYS A 551 16.58 18.62 -7.95
N ILE A 552 15.39 18.41 -7.38
CA ILE A 552 14.12 18.91 -7.89
C ILE A 552 13.79 20.18 -7.11
N ASN A 553 13.77 21.32 -7.78
CA ASN A 553 13.28 22.56 -7.18
C ASN A 553 11.77 22.64 -7.39
N ALA A 554 11.01 22.79 -6.30
CA ALA A 554 9.63 23.22 -6.39
C ALA A 554 9.57 24.59 -7.07
N SER A 555 8.47 24.92 -7.75
CA SER A 555 8.22 26.30 -8.14
C SER A 555 7.89 27.09 -6.88
N THR A 556 8.89 27.82 -6.37
CA THR A 556 8.62 29.04 -5.65
C THR A 556 7.80 29.93 -6.58
N GLY A 557 6.48 29.91 -6.39
CA GLY A 557 5.59 30.78 -7.13
C GLY A 557 6.08 32.22 -6.94
N SER A 558 6.14 33.00 -8.01
CA SER A 558 6.56 34.42 -8.02
C SER A 558 5.49 35.32 -7.37
N GLY A 559 5.17 34.98 -6.12
CA GLY A 559 3.93 35.26 -5.42
C GLY A 559 4.06 35.03 -3.91
N ASN A 560 5.28 35.12 -3.36
CA ASN A 560 5.45 35.51 -1.96
C ASN A 560 5.00 36.98 -1.82
N ASN A 561 3.67 37.19 -1.87
CA ASN A 561 3.02 38.50 -1.76
C ASN A 561 3.07 39.05 -0.31
N GLY A 562 4.00 38.55 0.52
CA GLY A 562 4.04 38.78 1.96
C GLY A 562 2.82 38.24 2.69
N LEU A 563 2.29 37.09 2.25
CA LEU A 563 1.05 36.48 2.77
C LEU A 563 1.30 35.62 4.03
N LEU A 564 2.51 35.06 4.15
CA LEU A 564 2.98 34.30 5.31
C LEU A 564 2.96 35.12 6.61
N GLY A 565 2.81 34.44 7.74
CA GLY A 565 2.71 35.04 9.08
C GLY A 565 1.29 35.21 9.58
N SER A 566 1.14 35.92 10.70
CA SER A 566 -0.13 36.12 11.39
C SER A 566 -0.89 37.36 10.93
N TRP A 567 -2.21 37.19 10.77
CA TRP A 567 -3.14 38.25 10.38
C TRP A 567 -4.22 38.41 11.43
N ASN A 568 -4.36 39.63 11.95
CA ASN A 568 -5.55 40.01 12.70
C ASN A 568 -6.76 40.03 11.74
N ALA A 569 -7.85 39.41 12.17
CA ALA A 569 -9.07 39.26 11.42
C ALA A 569 -10.27 39.47 12.34
N TYR A 570 -11.45 39.64 11.72
CA TYR A 570 -12.72 39.74 12.42
C TYR A 570 -13.72 38.77 11.77
N SER A 571 -14.17 37.80 12.55
CA SER A 571 -15.00 36.69 12.11
C SER A 571 -16.47 36.93 12.43
N GLN A 572 -17.27 37.20 11.39
CA GLN A 572 -18.72 37.34 11.52
C GLN A 572 -19.43 36.06 11.07
N SER A 573 -19.85 35.24 12.02
CA SER A 573 -20.39 33.90 11.79
C SER A 573 -21.88 33.78 12.11
N LYS A 574 -22.59 32.92 11.40
CA LYS A 574 -23.99 32.57 11.67
C LYS A 574 -24.28 31.12 11.36
N LEU A 575 -24.74 30.39 12.37
CA LEU A 575 -25.37 29.07 12.25
C LEU A 575 -26.89 29.27 12.13
N LYS A 576 -27.54 28.62 11.17
CA LYS A 576 -29.00 28.55 11.07
C LYS A 576 -29.44 27.10 10.93
N VAL A 577 -30.32 26.67 11.82
CA VAL A 577 -30.90 25.32 11.83
C VAL A 577 -32.41 25.45 11.61
N TRP A 578 -32.92 24.85 10.54
CA TRP A 578 -34.32 25.00 10.15
C TRP A 578 -35.25 24.45 11.23
N ARG A 579 -36.29 25.22 11.58
CA ARG A 579 -37.26 24.95 12.66
C ARG A 579 -36.71 24.93 14.10
N LEU A 580 -35.39 24.96 14.33
CA LEU A 580 -34.81 25.15 15.66
C LEU A 580 -34.47 26.63 15.91
N GLY A 581 -33.55 27.25 15.15
CA GLY A 581 -33.20 28.66 15.35
C GLY A 581 -31.98 29.14 14.56
N SER A 582 -31.31 30.18 15.05
CA SER A 582 -30.03 30.62 14.51
C SER A 582 -29.19 31.41 15.52
N ARG A 583 -27.95 30.99 15.74
CA ARG A 583 -26.96 31.70 16.57
C ARG A 583 -25.97 32.45 15.69
N SER A 584 -25.55 33.64 16.12
CA SER A 584 -24.55 34.45 15.40
C SER A 584 -23.39 34.76 16.34
N GLY A 585 -22.15 34.70 15.85
CA GLY A 585 -20.95 35.08 16.59
C GLY A 585 -20.22 36.20 15.83
N ALA A 586 -19.53 37.08 16.56
CA ALA A 586 -18.86 38.24 16.01
C ALA A 586 -17.65 38.58 16.88
N ASN A 587 -16.49 38.03 16.53
CA ASN A 587 -15.32 38.02 17.39
C ASN A 587 -14.07 38.42 16.60
N ASP A 588 -13.09 38.99 17.29
CA ASP A 588 -11.73 39.07 16.77
C ASP A 588 -11.13 37.67 16.62
N SER A 589 -10.28 37.51 15.61
CA SER A 589 -9.69 36.24 15.22
C SER A 589 -8.29 36.43 14.66
N THR A 590 -7.48 35.38 14.72
CA THR A 590 -6.12 35.38 14.17
C THR A 590 -6.01 34.31 13.11
N LEU A 591 -5.55 34.67 11.92
CA LEU A 591 -5.28 33.75 10.82
C LEU A 591 -3.79 33.71 10.53
N GLN A 592 -3.15 32.60 10.91
CA GLN A 592 -1.75 32.30 10.64
C GLN A 592 -1.62 31.58 9.29
N PHE A 593 -0.67 32.00 8.45
CA PHE A 593 -0.25 31.27 7.25
C PHE A 593 1.21 30.83 7.38
N ASN A 594 1.44 29.52 7.29
CA ASN A 594 2.74 28.91 7.35
C ASN A 594 3.29 28.62 5.94
N ASP A 595 4.60 28.46 5.83
CA ASP A 595 5.36 28.25 4.60
C ASP A 595 5.31 26.80 4.08
N ASP A 596 4.98 25.84 4.96
CA ASP A 596 4.55 24.47 4.64
C ASP A 596 3.21 24.39 3.87
N GLY A 597 2.49 25.51 3.70
CA GLY A 597 1.18 25.56 3.07
C GLY A 597 0.01 25.31 4.02
N ALA A 598 0.23 25.17 5.32
CA ALA A 598 -0.79 25.09 6.35
C ALA A 598 -1.29 26.47 6.80
N PHE A 599 -2.53 26.55 7.27
CA PHE A 599 -3.09 27.72 7.95
C PHE A 599 -3.74 27.30 9.27
N THR A 600 -3.77 28.24 10.21
CA THR A 600 -4.50 28.11 11.48
C THR A 600 -5.37 29.35 11.67
N LEU A 601 -6.68 29.15 11.83
CA LEU A 601 -7.63 30.19 12.21
C LEU A 601 -8.05 29.99 13.67
N THR A 602 -7.75 30.95 14.52
CA THR A 602 -8.18 30.98 15.92
C THR A 602 -9.33 31.98 16.08
N GLU A 603 -10.47 31.52 16.60
CA GLU A 603 -11.63 32.34 16.97
C GLU A 603 -11.90 32.22 18.47
N THR A 604 -11.90 33.35 19.19
CA THR A 604 -12.17 33.38 20.62
C THR A 604 -13.56 33.95 20.87
N GLU A 605 -14.50 33.11 21.31
CA GLU A 605 -15.81 33.55 21.82
C GLU A 605 -15.73 33.75 23.34
N PRO A 606 -16.63 34.52 23.99
CA PRO A 606 -16.48 34.96 25.39
C PRO A 606 -16.30 33.87 26.48
N LEU A 607 -16.50 32.59 26.14
CA LEU A 607 -16.31 31.45 27.03
C LEU A 607 -15.46 30.30 26.42
N GLN A 608 -15.10 30.36 25.15
CA GLN A 608 -14.39 29.27 24.45
C GLN A 608 -13.56 29.78 23.25
N THR A 609 -12.37 29.22 23.10
CA THR A 609 -11.57 29.34 21.87
C THR A 609 -11.85 28.15 20.95
N TYR A 610 -11.83 28.41 19.63
CA TYR A 610 -11.89 27.41 18.58
C TYR A 610 -10.70 27.57 17.63
N VAL A 611 -10.03 26.47 17.28
CA VAL A 611 -8.80 26.49 16.45
C VAL A 611 -8.98 25.58 15.24
N TYR A 612 -9.19 26.18 14.06
CA TYR A 612 -9.42 25.44 12.81
C TYR A 612 -8.17 25.43 11.94
N THR A 613 -7.74 24.24 11.53
CA THR A 613 -6.57 24.01 10.68
C THR A 613 -6.94 23.61 9.25
N GLY A 614 -5.99 23.74 8.33
CA GLY A 614 -6.11 23.25 6.96
C GLY A 614 -4.98 23.75 6.07
N HIS A 615 -5.16 23.67 4.75
CA HIS A 615 -4.17 24.08 3.76
C HIS A 615 -4.60 25.33 2.98
N TRP A 616 -3.63 26.15 2.53
CA TRP A 616 -3.86 27.32 1.70
C TRP A 616 -3.09 27.25 0.37
N VAL A 617 -3.69 27.75 -0.71
CA VAL A 617 -3.09 27.74 -2.05
C VAL A 617 -3.35 29.05 -2.79
N LEU A 618 -2.31 29.61 -3.41
CA LEU A 618 -2.38 30.78 -4.29
C LEU A 618 -2.54 30.41 -5.77
N VAL A 619 -3.77 30.21 -6.21
CA VAL A 619 -4.06 29.94 -7.63
C VAL A 619 -3.66 31.15 -8.48
N ASN A 620 -2.77 30.91 -9.45
CA ASN A 620 -2.14 31.90 -10.32
C ASN A 620 -1.51 33.09 -9.54
N GLY A 621 -0.99 32.82 -8.34
CA GLY A 621 -0.37 33.81 -7.44
C GLY A 621 -1.30 34.91 -6.91
N LYS A 622 -2.61 34.86 -7.22
CA LYS A 622 -3.54 36.01 -7.07
C LYS A 622 -4.95 35.66 -6.60
N LYS A 623 -5.31 34.38 -6.45
CA LYS A 623 -6.56 33.93 -5.81
C LYS A 623 -6.22 33.05 -4.62
N LEU A 624 -6.65 33.42 -3.42
CA LEU A 624 -6.48 32.59 -2.23
C LEU A 624 -7.57 31.50 -2.20
N THR A 625 -7.17 30.27 -1.94
CA THR A 625 -8.05 29.15 -1.61
C THR A 625 -7.61 28.60 -0.25
N LEU A 626 -8.55 28.30 0.64
CA LEU A 626 -8.31 27.59 1.90
C LEU A 626 -9.18 26.33 1.91
N GLU A 627 -8.64 25.20 2.33
CA GLU A 627 -9.35 23.92 2.39
C GLU A 627 -9.07 23.30 3.78
N LEU A 628 -10.12 23.02 4.55
CA LEU A 628 -10.03 22.60 5.96
C LEU A 628 -9.66 21.11 6.05
N ASP A 629 -8.69 20.78 6.90
CA ASP A 629 -8.36 19.38 7.20
C ASP A 629 -9.41 18.72 8.11
N GLN A 630 -9.17 17.47 8.52
CA GLN A 630 -10.09 16.72 9.36
C GLN A 630 -10.23 17.31 10.78
N ALA A 631 -9.17 17.88 11.36
CA ALA A 631 -9.22 18.53 12.67
C ALA A 631 -9.99 19.85 12.59
N GLY A 632 -9.69 20.70 11.59
CA GLY A 632 -10.44 21.94 11.34
C GLY A 632 -11.92 21.72 11.01
N GLN A 633 -12.27 20.62 10.33
CA GLN A 633 -13.66 20.20 10.14
C GLN A 633 -14.32 19.72 11.44
N SER A 634 -13.59 18.96 12.27
CA SER A 634 -14.07 18.47 13.57
C SER A 634 -14.35 19.62 14.55
N GLU A 635 -13.45 20.60 14.59
CA GLU A 635 -13.60 21.79 15.44
C GLU A 635 -14.79 22.67 15.02
N LEU A 636 -15.07 22.77 13.71
CA LEU A 636 -16.29 23.43 13.23
C LEU A 636 -17.56 22.69 13.67
N MET A 637 -17.54 21.36 13.69
CA MET A 637 -18.67 20.58 14.21
C MET A 637 -18.83 20.78 15.73
N ARG A 638 -17.74 20.87 16.50
CA ARG A 638 -17.76 21.23 17.93
C ARG A 638 -18.41 22.59 18.15
N LEU A 639 -18.02 23.63 17.40
CA LEU A 639 -18.66 24.96 17.46
C LEU A 639 -20.15 24.89 17.11
N TRP A 640 -20.54 24.10 16.10
CA TRP A 640 -21.95 23.99 15.71
C TRP A 640 -22.79 23.25 16.76
N THR A 641 -22.22 22.27 17.48
CA THR A 641 -22.87 21.60 18.61
C THR A 641 -23.12 22.59 19.75
N ASN A 642 -22.07 23.26 20.25
CA ASN A 642 -22.18 24.22 21.35
C ASN A 642 -23.22 25.33 21.05
N ARG A 643 -23.19 25.90 19.84
CA ARG A 643 -24.15 26.92 19.41
C ARG A 643 -25.55 26.38 19.08
N LEU A 644 -25.71 25.07 18.93
CA LEU A 644 -27.02 24.42 18.81
C LEU A 644 -27.63 24.18 20.20
N GLU A 645 -26.82 23.78 21.18
CA GLU A 645 -27.20 23.65 22.59
C GLU A 645 -27.68 25.01 23.14
N GLU A 646 -26.97 26.11 22.87
CA GLU A 646 -27.44 27.46 23.21
C GLU A 646 -28.84 27.76 22.64
N VAL A 647 -29.08 27.40 21.36
CA VAL A 647 -30.36 27.61 20.67
C VAL A 647 -31.48 26.67 21.16
N ALA A 648 -31.11 25.55 21.80
CA ALA A 648 -32.04 24.60 22.41
C ALA A 648 -32.40 25.02 23.85
N ALA A 649 -31.42 25.46 24.63
CA ALA A 649 -31.60 26.02 25.96
C ALA A 649 -32.51 27.26 25.94
N GLU A 650 -32.30 28.19 24.98
CA GLU A 650 -33.20 29.33 24.70
C GLU A 650 -34.65 28.93 24.39
N LYS A 651 -34.92 27.63 24.20
CA LYS A 651 -36.23 27.06 23.85
C LYS A 651 -36.73 25.97 24.80
N SER A 652 -36.03 25.73 25.91
CA SER A 652 -36.35 24.64 26.85
C SER A 652 -36.42 23.26 26.16
N LEU A 653 -35.49 23.01 25.22
CA LEU A 653 -35.30 21.72 24.55
C LEU A 653 -34.00 21.07 25.07
N SER A 654 -34.07 19.82 25.52
CA SER A 654 -32.89 18.94 25.60
C SER A 654 -32.53 18.51 24.18
N LEU A 655 -31.23 18.44 23.88
CA LEU A 655 -30.70 17.85 22.66
C LEU A 655 -29.60 16.87 23.01
N ASP A 656 -29.75 15.64 22.53
CA ASP A 656 -28.85 14.52 22.77
C ASP A 656 -28.46 13.91 21.41
N ASP A 657 -27.37 13.14 21.34
CA ASP A 657 -26.89 12.46 20.11
C ASP A 657 -26.72 13.35 18.86
N VAL A 658 -26.23 14.58 19.05
CA VAL A 658 -26.06 15.57 17.96
C VAL A 658 -25.01 15.13 16.94
N ASN A 659 -25.46 14.80 15.72
CA ASN A 659 -24.63 14.31 14.62
C ASN A 659 -24.91 15.04 13.29
N PHE A 660 -23.85 15.44 12.58
CA PHE A 660 -23.91 16.15 11.30
C PHE A 660 -23.69 15.20 10.12
N SER A 661 -24.58 15.23 9.11
CA SER A 661 -24.47 14.37 7.92
C SER A 661 -24.86 15.04 6.61
N GLY A 662 -24.36 14.51 5.49
CA GLY A 662 -24.54 15.10 4.15
C GLY A 662 -23.91 16.49 4.02
N LEU A 663 -22.74 16.69 4.63
CA LEU A 663 -22.04 17.96 4.66
C LEU A 663 -21.61 18.42 3.24
N THR A 664 -21.78 19.71 2.96
CA THR A 664 -21.07 20.40 1.87
C THR A 664 -20.37 21.62 2.45
N PHE A 665 -19.04 21.63 2.44
CA PHE A 665 -18.24 22.82 2.68
C PHE A 665 -18.04 23.60 1.37
N ALA A 666 -17.96 24.92 1.46
CA ALA A 666 -17.66 25.78 0.33
C ALA A 666 -17.01 27.09 0.79
N LEU A 667 -15.73 27.27 0.48
CA LEU A 667 -15.01 28.53 0.73
C LEU A 667 -15.09 29.46 -0.50
N SER A 668 -15.16 30.77 -0.28
CA SER A 668 -14.93 31.75 -1.34
C SER A 668 -13.47 31.72 -1.79
N ARG A 669 -13.20 31.87 -3.10
CA ARG A 669 -11.85 32.03 -3.65
C ARG A 669 -11.57 33.50 -4.04
N PRO A 670 -11.36 34.43 -3.08
CA PRO A 670 -11.22 35.86 -3.36
C PRO A 670 -9.92 36.16 -4.11
N ARG A 671 -9.95 37.22 -4.93
CA ARG A 671 -8.76 37.78 -5.58
C ARG A 671 -8.05 38.74 -4.62
N ILE A 672 -6.73 38.61 -4.53
CA ILE A 672 -5.87 39.56 -3.81
C ILE A 672 -5.67 40.81 -4.68
N PRO A 673 -5.94 42.03 -4.19
CA PRO A 673 -5.66 43.27 -4.91
C PRO A 673 -4.16 43.43 -5.18
N LYS A 674 -3.78 44.04 -6.33
CA LYS A 674 -2.35 44.24 -6.70
C LYS A 674 -1.48 44.88 -5.61
N ASN A 675 -2.09 45.71 -4.75
CA ASN A 675 -1.40 46.54 -3.76
C ASN A 675 -1.70 46.09 -2.31
N LYS A 676 -2.10 44.83 -2.09
CA LYS A 676 -2.36 44.24 -0.77
C LYS A 676 -1.83 42.82 -0.70
N ARG A 677 -1.44 42.39 0.51
CA ARG A 677 -0.86 41.06 0.77
C ARG A 677 -1.95 39.98 0.88
N VAL A 678 -3.06 40.30 1.55
CA VAL A 678 -4.23 39.44 1.79
C VAL A 678 -5.50 39.98 1.10
N PRO A 679 -6.53 39.13 0.85
CA PRO A 679 -7.84 39.59 0.37
C PRO A 679 -8.61 40.32 1.48
N LYS A 680 -9.55 41.23 1.13
CA LYS A 680 -10.36 41.95 2.14
C LYS A 680 -11.28 41.04 2.97
N THR A 681 -11.74 39.92 2.40
CA THR A 681 -12.70 39.02 3.07
C THR A 681 -12.59 37.61 2.48
N VAL A 682 -12.64 36.60 3.35
CA VAL A 682 -12.91 35.19 3.02
C VAL A 682 -14.28 34.82 3.60
N ILE A 683 -15.02 33.95 2.91
CA ILE A 683 -16.32 33.45 3.36
C ILE A 683 -16.27 31.92 3.35
N LEU A 684 -16.26 31.32 4.55
CA LEU A 684 -16.53 29.91 4.75
C LEU A 684 -18.05 29.70 4.77
N LYS A 685 -18.52 28.62 4.13
CA LYS A 685 -19.90 28.14 4.23
C LYS A 685 -19.88 26.64 4.48
N ALA A 686 -20.84 26.18 5.27
CA ALA A 686 -21.21 24.77 5.33
C ALA A 686 -22.73 24.63 5.24
N ARG A 687 -23.20 23.47 4.79
CA ARG A 687 -24.61 23.06 4.81
C ARG A 687 -24.70 21.56 4.99
N GLY A 688 -25.83 21.08 5.49
CA GLY A 688 -26.09 19.64 5.60
C GLY A 688 -27.32 19.38 6.44
N TRP A 689 -27.32 18.24 7.12
CA TRP A 689 -28.34 17.83 8.06
C TRP A 689 -27.75 17.66 9.46
N ILE A 690 -28.49 18.10 10.46
CA ILE A 690 -28.35 17.69 11.84
C ILE A 690 -29.35 16.57 12.08
N ASN A 691 -28.91 15.54 12.79
CA ASN A 691 -29.70 14.46 13.36
C ASN A 691 -29.40 14.51 14.86
N ALA A 692 -30.41 14.45 15.71
CA ALA A 692 -30.29 14.50 17.17
C ALA A 692 -31.55 13.89 17.78
N SER A 693 -31.50 13.48 19.05
CA SER A 693 -32.69 13.35 19.88
C SER A 693 -33.08 14.72 20.41
N ALA A 694 -34.37 15.06 20.42
CA ALA A 694 -34.90 16.27 21.03
C ALA A 694 -36.05 15.90 21.97
N ASN A 695 -35.85 16.10 23.28
CA ASN A 695 -36.76 15.61 24.33
C ASN A 695 -37.18 14.13 24.14
N GLY A 696 -36.23 13.27 23.73
CA GLY A 696 -36.48 11.85 23.48
C GLY A 696 -37.11 11.49 22.11
N GLN A 697 -37.25 12.45 21.18
CA GLN A 697 -37.72 12.19 19.82
C GLN A 697 -36.64 12.48 18.78
N GLU A 698 -36.38 11.55 17.85
CA GLU A 698 -35.46 11.78 16.74
C GLU A 698 -35.89 12.97 15.87
N ILE A 699 -34.95 13.90 15.65
CA ILE A 699 -35.14 15.06 14.78
C ILE A 699 -34.06 15.14 13.70
N LYS A 700 -34.50 15.05 12.44
CA LYS A 700 -33.68 15.45 11.28
C LYS A 700 -34.01 16.88 10.88
N ARG A 701 -33.00 17.76 10.81
CA ARG A 701 -33.16 19.19 10.47
C ARG A 701 -32.07 19.62 9.48
N ARG A 702 -32.40 20.47 8.50
CA ARG A 702 -31.37 21.10 7.65
C ARG A 702 -30.63 22.16 8.46
N PHE A 703 -29.35 22.34 8.19
CA PHE A 703 -28.58 23.48 8.69
C PHE A 703 -27.75 24.15 7.59
N ALA A 704 -27.38 25.41 7.85
CA ALA A 704 -26.43 26.16 7.08
C ALA A 704 -25.58 27.03 8.02
N TYR A 705 -24.27 26.95 7.87
CA TYR A 705 -23.30 27.83 8.50
C TYR A 705 -22.71 28.78 7.47
N ARG A 706 -22.46 30.02 7.87
CA ARG A 706 -21.68 30.99 7.11
C ARG A 706 -20.79 31.76 8.07
N ASN A 707 -19.49 31.75 7.85
CA ASN A 707 -18.55 32.64 8.49
C ASN A 707 -17.97 33.61 7.46
N ARG A 708 -17.88 34.89 7.81
CA ARG A 708 -17.25 35.96 7.03
C ARG A 708 -16.03 36.46 7.82
N ILE A 709 -14.88 35.94 7.45
CA ILE A 709 -13.57 36.33 8.01
C ILE A 709 -13.12 37.58 7.25
N THR A 710 -13.01 38.71 7.93
CA THR A 710 -12.59 39.99 7.36
C THR A 710 -11.19 40.31 7.87
N PHE A 711 -10.21 40.42 6.96
CA PHE A 711 -8.84 40.76 7.34
C PHE A 711 -8.80 42.22 7.82
N LEU A 712 -8.28 42.42 9.04
CA LEU A 712 -7.93 43.74 9.55
C LEU A 712 -6.57 44.12 8.93
N GLN A 713 -6.37 45.41 8.63
CA GLN A 713 -5.18 45.83 7.90
C GLN A 713 -3.98 45.98 8.85
N GLY A 714 -2.91 45.23 8.54
CA GLY A 714 -1.55 45.77 8.61
C GLY A 714 -1.20 46.56 7.35
#